data_AF-A0A015K0W6-F1
#
_entry.id   AF-A0A015K0W6-F1
#
_cell.length_a   1.000
_cell.length_b   1.000
_cell.length_c   1.000
_cell.angle_alpha   90.00
_cell.angle_beta   90.00
_cell.angle_gamma   90.00
#
_symmetry.space_group_name_H-M   'P 1'
#
loop_
_entity.id
_entity.type
_entity.pdbx_description
1 polymer ?
#
loop_
_entity_poly.entity_id
_entity_poly.type
_entity_poly.pdbx_seq_one_letter_code
_entity_poly.pdbx_strand_id
1 'polypeptide(L)'
;MDKNYNSFNIYGISQNPNTKDYIVVLNNGYCENCSKVYTNIKEKWCKTCQLNNSEKKFSFGISENENIDNFIQEMQLKISCSSDIIVEWIPYNQFGIIKEISKGDSTAVYSAIWKDGPLQHDKHNGELRRMPNKEVALKYLCNSQDLNNEFINVVKSYSIEVDPYNYILNIHGISQNLNTKDYVIVLDNGYCENCSEVYTNIKEKWCKTCQLNSFEKKFSYGISENEIIDNFIQEMQLKISHPSDIIVEWIPYNQQFDCIEEIGKIGSTILYSAIWKDGPLQIDEHYGILKRISDKKVTLKYLHNSYNSSNIANKLLNEFGQQHFIRRTGLILNLFGLTQNSNTNNYILVFNNNYCENCNNKSYTHINYKWCKQCQLNNLKKSFVNWASGNEKIDNFIQEMQLKINDDYDIIVEWIPYNQFSDIKEISKNDSFAVYSAVWKSGPLRYDTFYNKLQRYSLVDNKVFLKYFYSLQNITNEIESYSNNTFNGNQKIYGVSQNSNTKDYLIIFQDYCCKNCGEINVVGNFGWCKPCQINNLKQNFENWTSKNKEIDELIQKMQLKIGKDDDIIIEWISYNQFINIKEISKDDFAMIYSAIWMEGPLQYDWYNGREQKRMFTNKKVALKYLCNSQDINEILNEIREHSISNDDEILNIYGISQYPSTKNYIIVLQDGYCKDCGRIYTNVNKKWCKPCQLNNLEKNLSYGISENESIDNFIQEMQLKISCPSDIIVEWIPYNQFSNIEEIGKGGFAIVYSAIWKDGPLKIDYRYDGKLKRIPNKKVALKCLNNSQNINNKFLNEVKEYSISNNDNILNLYGISQNPDTKDYIMILNYANNGNINNYSYINIEWYWFERLWMLRDIIEGLKKIHGNNMIHRDFHTGNILLSLDFNSYGKSGNPSSDLYISDMGLCGEVGNVDETKIYGVMPYVAPEVLKSKPYTQAADIYSFGMIMYFVATKKQPFANCAHDNILALNICNGNRPKINENEVPKCYVDLMERCWDLNPNNRPSAIEVSELIELFCNSSYMGANKDKEIEKQFKEAEEYRKANYTSIGNSQLTSHHPQAYYTSRLLNPFTRDLSNNDTDCLDCMID
;
A
#
# COMPACT_ATOMS: atom_id res chain seq x y z
N MET A 1 24.61 21.18 2.70
CA MET A 1 24.50 22.18 1.61
C MET A 1 23.09 22.12 1.05
N ASP A 2 22.37 23.22 1.22
CA ASP A 2 20.92 23.38 1.11
C ASP A 2 20.35 23.12 -0.29
N LYS A 3 19.23 22.38 -0.38
CA LYS A 3 18.35 22.34 -1.57
C LYS A 3 17.24 23.37 -1.34
N ASN A 4 17.35 24.53 -1.98
CA ASN A 4 16.33 25.57 -1.98
C ASN A 4 15.15 25.22 -2.90
N TYR A 5 13.92 25.27 -2.39
CA TYR A 5 12.67 25.41 -3.16
C TYR A 5 12.47 26.87 -3.63
N ASN A 6 13.48 27.44 -4.29
CA ASN A 6 13.47 28.84 -4.70
C ASN A 6 13.36 28.96 -6.22
N SER A 7 12.15 29.00 -6.76
CA SER A 7 11.91 29.56 -8.09
C SER A 7 11.67 31.07 -7.97
N PHE A 8 12.57 31.87 -8.53
CA PHE A 8 12.31 33.28 -8.78
C PHE A 8 11.46 33.39 -10.05
N ASN A 9 10.31 34.09 -9.96
CA ASN A 9 9.54 34.42 -11.16
C ASN A 9 10.16 35.66 -11.83
N ILE A 10 10.42 35.58 -13.14
CA ILE A 10 10.83 36.73 -13.95
C ILE A 10 9.56 37.47 -14.39
N TYR A 11 9.43 38.74 -14.02
CA TYR A 11 8.32 39.62 -14.44
C TYR A 11 8.64 40.43 -15.68
N GLY A 12 9.90 40.54 -16.08
CA GLY A 12 10.30 41.20 -17.32
C GLY A 12 11.80 41.43 -17.41
N ILE A 13 12.24 42.05 -18.50
CA ILE A 13 13.60 42.52 -18.72
C ILE A 13 13.50 44.03 -18.97
N SER A 14 14.28 44.81 -18.22
CA SER A 14 14.43 46.25 -18.41
C SER A 14 15.86 46.55 -18.85
N GLN A 15 16.13 47.75 -19.37
CA GLN A 15 17.48 48.16 -19.76
C GLN A 15 17.90 49.33 -18.89
N ASN A 16 19.07 49.21 -18.25
CA ASN A 16 19.65 50.32 -17.51
C ASN A 16 19.94 51.47 -18.50
N PRO A 17 19.33 52.65 -18.34
CA PRO A 17 19.44 53.72 -19.32
C PRO A 17 20.87 54.27 -19.45
N ASN A 18 21.68 54.13 -18.39
CA ASN A 18 23.04 54.68 -18.29
C ASN A 18 24.10 53.71 -18.80
N THR A 19 24.04 52.43 -18.39
CA THR A 19 25.06 51.44 -18.78
C THR A 19 24.70 50.66 -20.03
N LYS A 20 23.44 50.75 -20.49
CA LYS A 20 22.84 49.95 -21.57
C LYS A 20 22.76 48.45 -21.29
N ASP A 21 23.12 48.01 -20.08
CA ASP A 21 22.97 46.62 -19.66
C ASP A 21 21.49 46.25 -19.50
N TYR A 22 21.14 45.04 -19.93
CA TYR A 22 19.82 44.47 -19.69
C TYR A 22 19.76 43.89 -18.27
N ILE A 23 18.77 44.34 -17.49
CA ILE A 23 18.51 43.89 -16.13
C ILE A 23 17.22 43.06 -16.10
N VAL A 24 17.27 41.90 -15.45
CA VAL A 24 16.11 41.01 -15.29
C VAL A 24 15.32 41.43 -14.06
N VAL A 25 14.03 41.71 -14.22
CA VAL A 25 13.10 42.06 -13.14
C VAL A 25 12.54 40.76 -12.55
N LEU A 26 12.98 40.41 -11.35
CA LEU A 26 12.58 39.20 -10.61
C LEU A 26 11.52 39.52 -9.54
N ASN A 27 10.75 38.53 -9.09
CA ASN A 27 10.03 38.65 -7.82
C ASN A 27 11.04 38.94 -6.69
N ASN A 28 10.61 39.66 -5.65
CA ASN A 28 11.48 40.02 -4.53
C ASN A 28 11.77 38.78 -3.65
N GLY A 29 12.60 37.87 -4.15
CA GLY A 29 13.02 36.65 -3.46
C GLY A 29 14.23 36.87 -2.54
N TYR A 30 14.70 38.10 -2.40
CA TYR A 30 15.72 38.48 -1.42
C TYR A 30 15.05 38.98 -0.15
N CYS A 31 15.55 38.48 0.98
CA CYS A 31 15.12 38.92 2.29
C CYS A 31 15.47 40.39 2.50
N GLU A 32 14.46 41.19 2.82
CA GLU A 32 14.59 42.64 3.02
C GLU A 32 15.50 42.98 4.21
N ASN A 33 15.71 42.04 5.14
CA ASN A 33 16.47 42.22 6.37
C ASN A 33 17.95 41.82 6.28
N CYS A 34 18.30 40.81 5.48
CA CYS A 34 19.68 40.30 5.39
C CYS A 34 20.22 40.20 3.96
N SER A 35 19.43 40.61 2.97
CA SER A 35 19.79 40.61 1.54
C SER A 35 20.23 39.24 1.00
N LYS A 36 19.96 38.16 1.74
CA LYS A 36 20.10 36.76 1.30
C LYS A 36 18.79 36.28 0.71
N VAL A 37 18.83 35.27 -0.17
CA VAL A 37 17.62 34.67 -0.74
C VAL A 37 16.73 34.10 0.37
N TYR A 38 15.42 34.36 0.33
CA TYR A 38 14.45 33.70 1.21
C TYR A 38 14.60 32.18 1.08
N THR A 39 14.56 31.44 2.18
CA THR A 39 14.61 29.96 2.17
C THR A 39 13.30 29.36 1.64
N ASN A 40 12.18 30.08 1.79
CA ASN A 40 10.92 29.82 1.09
C ASN A 40 10.36 31.15 0.55
N ILE A 41 10.44 31.34 -0.76
CA ILE A 41 9.99 32.57 -1.46
C ILE A 41 8.47 32.78 -1.35
N LYS A 42 7.67 31.70 -1.39
CA LYS A 42 6.19 31.79 -1.35
C LYS A 42 5.68 32.34 -0.02
N GLU A 43 6.38 32.02 1.07
CA GLU A 43 6.05 32.45 2.43
C GLU A 43 6.92 33.61 2.94
N LYS A 44 7.81 34.16 2.09
CA LYS A 44 8.83 35.15 2.48
C LYS A 44 9.62 34.75 3.75
N TRP A 45 9.92 33.47 3.90
CA TRP A 45 10.64 32.94 5.06
C TRP A 45 12.14 32.86 4.79
N CYS A 46 12.99 33.38 5.68
CA CYS A 46 14.45 33.33 5.55
C CYS A 46 15.08 32.67 6.77
N LYS A 47 15.62 31.44 6.60
CA LYS A 47 16.28 30.68 7.66
C LYS A 47 17.44 31.45 8.28
N THR A 48 18.28 32.12 7.48
CA THR A 48 19.40 32.92 8.02
C THR A 48 18.91 34.11 8.84
N CYS A 49 17.91 34.85 8.36
CA CYS A 49 17.36 35.97 9.11
C CYS A 49 16.60 35.49 10.36
N GLN A 50 15.95 34.31 10.34
CA GLN A 50 15.37 33.69 11.52
C GLN A 50 16.44 33.30 12.54
N LEU A 51 17.49 32.59 12.13
CA LEU A 51 18.62 32.23 13.02
C LEU A 51 19.33 33.48 13.57
N ASN A 52 19.56 34.50 12.74
CA ASN A 52 20.16 35.77 13.18
C ASN A 52 19.22 36.60 14.06
N ASN A 53 17.91 36.53 13.86
CA ASN A 53 16.93 37.15 14.76
C ASN A 53 16.83 36.38 16.08
N SER A 54 16.99 35.06 16.06
CA SER A 54 17.20 34.28 17.27
C SER A 54 18.48 34.77 17.96
N GLU A 55 19.63 34.84 17.28
CA GLU A 55 20.86 35.37 17.90
C GLU A 55 20.74 36.84 18.40
N LYS A 56 20.00 37.72 17.70
CA LYS A 56 19.84 39.14 18.07
C LYS A 56 18.72 39.44 19.08
N LYS A 57 17.66 38.62 19.15
CA LYS A 57 16.56 38.78 20.13
C LYS A 57 16.76 37.93 21.39
N PHE A 58 17.77 37.06 21.45
CA PHE A 58 18.12 36.27 22.64
C PHE A 58 19.02 37.03 23.64
N SER A 59 18.58 38.23 24.03
CA SER A 59 18.95 38.79 25.34
C SER A 59 18.05 38.29 26.47
N PHE A 60 17.15 37.35 26.19
CA PHE A 60 16.30 36.69 27.19
C PHE A 60 16.65 35.20 27.31
N GLY A 61 17.61 34.93 28.19
CA GLY A 61 17.76 33.63 28.86
C GLY A 61 18.81 32.69 28.26
N ILE A 62 20.05 32.86 28.69
CA ILE A 62 21.05 31.78 28.72
C ILE A 62 20.68 30.89 29.92
N SER A 63 20.71 29.57 29.77
CA SER A 63 20.33 28.64 30.86
C SER A 63 21.35 28.56 32.01
N GLU A 64 22.43 29.35 31.91
CA GLU A 64 23.66 29.25 32.71
C GLU A 64 24.34 27.86 32.61
N ASN A 65 23.88 26.98 31.71
CA ASN A 65 24.43 25.66 31.43
C ASN A 65 24.76 25.53 29.94
N GLU A 66 26.06 25.56 29.64
CA GLU A 66 26.60 25.50 28.28
C GLU A 66 26.12 24.28 27.49
N ASN A 67 25.90 23.13 28.14
CA ASN A 67 25.42 21.93 27.45
C ASN A 67 23.97 22.06 26.98
N ILE A 68 23.12 22.74 27.75
CA ILE A 68 21.72 22.97 27.39
C ILE A 68 21.63 24.06 26.32
N ASP A 69 22.44 25.11 26.46
CA ASP A 69 22.49 26.19 25.46
C ASP A 69 22.99 25.65 24.10
N ASN A 70 24.03 24.80 24.11
CA ASN A 70 24.52 24.11 22.91
C ASN A 70 23.46 23.17 22.32
N PHE A 71 22.70 22.46 23.17
CA PHE A 71 21.62 21.57 22.71
C PHE A 71 20.47 22.34 22.06
N ILE A 72 20.03 23.46 22.66
CA ILE A 72 18.98 24.32 22.10
C ILE A 72 19.44 24.86 20.74
N GLN A 73 20.70 25.28 20.62
CA GLN A 73 21.29 25.68 19.33
C GLN A 73 21.29 24.54 18.31
N GLU A 74 21.67 23.31 18.72
CA GLU A 74 21.61 22.11 17.86
C GLU A 74 20.19 21.89 17.31
N MET A 75 19.17 22.02 18.15
CA MET A 75 17.77 21.85 17.77
C MET A 75 17.28 22.98 16.84
N GLN A 76 17.67 24.22 17.09
CA GLN A 76 17.31 25.35 16.23
C GLN A 76 17.96 25.26 14.84
N LEU A 77 19.18 24.70 14.73
CA LEU A 77 19.84 24.46 13.45
C LEU A 77 19.12 23.41 12.58
N LYS A 78 18.40 22.47 13.22
CA LYS A 78 17.60 21.42 12.55
C LYS A 78 16.32 21.93 11.91
N ILE A 79 15.85 23.14 12.23
CA ILE A 79 14.66 23.76 11.63
C ILE A 79 14.82 23.81 10.10
N SER A 80 13.83 23.28 9.39
CA SER A 80 13.88 23.07 7.94
C SER A 80 12.75 23.79 7.20
N CYS A 81 11.64 24.06 7.88
CA CYS A 81 10.46 24.76 7.36
C CYS A 81 10.01 25.90 8.29
N SER A 82 9.25 26.85 7.73
CA SER A 82 8.62 27.95 8.48
C SER A 82 7.61 27.48 9.54
N SER A 83 7.09 26.26 9.39
CA SER A 83 6.12 25.66 10.32
C SER A 83 6.76 24.89 11.48
N ASP A 84 8.06 24.62 11.45
CA ASP A 84 8.73 23.83 12.50
C ASP A 84 8.77 24.62 13.82
N ILE A 85 8.75 23.90 14.94
CA ILE A 85 8.75 24.52 16.27
C ILE A 85 10.16 25.01 16.61
N ILE A 86 10.24 26.25 17.10
CA ILE A 86 11.47 26.85 17.60
C ILE A 86 11.63 26.45 19.06
N VAL A 87 12.54 25.51 19.33
CA VAL A 87 12.90 25.11 20.70
C VAL A 87 13.69 26.25 21.35
N GLU A 88 13.28 26.71 22.53
CA GLU A 88 13.96 27.78 23.26
C GLU A 88 14.13 27.50 24.76
N TRP A 89 15.00 28.27 25.41
CA TRP A 89 15.07 28.31 26.87
C TRP A 89 13.94 29.20 27.38
N ILE A 90 13.13 28.67 28.29
CA ILE A 90 11.94 29.36 28.78
C ILE A 90 12.16 29.69 30.27
N PRO A 91 12.31 30.98 30.64
CA PRO A 91 12.40 31.36 32.05
C PRO A 91 11.19 30.84 32.83
N TYR A 92 11.43 30.14 33.94
CA TYR A 92 10.36 29.43 34.64
C TYR A 92 9.22 30.33 35.16
N ASN A 93 9.50 31.62 35.40
CA ASN A 93 8.51 32.63 35.78
C ASN A 93 7.49 32.98 34.66
N GLN A 94 7.72 32.50 33.44
CA GLN A 94 6.81 32.61 32.29
C GLN A 94 5.61 31.67 32.38
N PHE A 95 5.66 30.65 33.24
CA PHE A 95 4.55 29.74 33.45
C PHE A 95 3.61 30.28 34.53
N GLY A 96 2.35 30.52 34.17
CA GLY A 96 1.26 30.88 35.07
C GLY A 96 0.26 29.73 35.21
N ILE A 97 -0.41 29.64 36.36
CA ILE A 97 -1.42 28.59 36.65
C ILE A 97 -0.84 27.19 36.41
N ILE A 98 0.08 26.76 37.29
CA ILE A 98 0.64 25.42 37.23
C ILE A 98 -0.29 24.47 37.98
N LYS A 99 -0.93 23.55 37.25
CA LYS A 99 -1.82 22.52 37.78
C LYS A 99 -1.15 21.16 37.65
N GLU A 100 -1.02 20.44 38.75
CA GLU A 100 -0.50 19.07 38.74
C GLU A 100 -1.46 18.17 37.93
N ILE A 101 -0.91 17.49 36.92
CA ILE A 101 -1.63 16.44 36.17
C ILE A 101 -1.27 15.09 36.80
N SER A 102 0.02 14.86 37.06
CA SER A 102 0.53 13.58 37.54
C SER A 102 1.83 13.71 38.33
N LYS A 103 2.02 12.80 39.30
CA LYS A 103 3.22 12.72 40.11
C LYS A 103 3.57 11.26 40.39
N GLY A 104 4.65 10.77 39.77
CA GLY A 104 5.21 9.44 40.01
C GLY A 104 6.59 9.52 40.68
N ASP A 105 7.19 8.37 40.97
CA ASP A 105 8.44 8.26 41.73
C ASP A 105 9.67 8.86 41.00
N SER A 106 9.63 8.96 39.66
CA SER A 106 10.75 9.43 38.83
C SER A 106 10.40 10.58 37.86
N THR A 107 9.12 10.81 37.60
CA THR A 107 8.63 11.88 36.71
C THR A 107 7.35 12.51 37.22
N ALA A 108 7.19 13.82 37.00
CA ALA A 108 5.96 14.55 37.31
C ALA A 108 5.55 15.44 36.13
N VAL A 109 4.25 15.52 35.83
CA VAL A 109 3.72 16.31 34.71
C VAL A 109 2.70 17.32 35.23
N TYR A 110 2.84 18.57 34.79
CA TYR A 110 1.96 19.67 35.16
C TYR A 110 1.42 20.36 33.90
N SER A 111 0.18 20.83 33.91
CA SER A 111 -0.33 21.78 32.92
C SER A 111 0.05 23.19 33.36
N ALA A 112 0.43 24.04 32.42
CA ALA A 112 0.69 25.44 32.67
C ALA A 112 0.30 26.31 31.47
N ILE A 113 0.01 27.58 31.75
CA ILE A 113 -0.13 28.61 30.72
C ILE A 113 1.22 29.30 30.55
N TRP A 114 1.81 29.17 29.37
CA TRP A 114 2.97 29.95 29.00
C TRP A 114 2.52 31.35 28.56
N LYS A 115 2.81 32.37 29.40
CA LYS A 115 2.34 33.76 29.22
C LYS A 115 2.76 34.34 27.87
N ASP A 116 4.05 34.29 27.57
CA ASP A 116 4.58 34.80 26.31
C ASP A 116 4.32 33.83 25.15
N GLY A 117 4.30 32.53 25.42
CA GLY A 117 4.05 31.47 24.44
C GLY A 117 5.12 31.34 23.35
N PRO A 118 5.00 30.33 22.46
CA PRO A 118 6.04 30.01 21.50
C PRO A 118 6.15 31.05 20.39
N LEU A 119 7.36 31.17 19.85
CA LEU A 119 7.61 31.91 18.62
C LEU A 119 7.10 31.13 17.41
N GLN A 120 6.28 31.77 16.59
CA GLN A 120 5.78 31.23 15.32
C GLN A 120 6.04 32.21 14.18
N HIS A 121 6.37 31.68 13.01
CA HIS A 121 6.49 32.45 11.78
C HIS A 121 5.12 32.85 11.24
N ASP A 122 4.87 34.13 11.06
CA ASP A 122 3.65 34.65 10.47
C ASP A 122 3.76 34.69 8.93
N LYS A 123 2.89 33.91 8.27
CA LYS A 123 2.89 33.71 6.81
C LYS A 123 2.54 34.97 6.01
N HIS A 124 1.96 35.99 6.62
CA HIS A 124 1.49 37.18 5.91
C HIS A 124 2.52 38.33 5.88
N ASN A 125 3.32 38.48 6.94
CA ASN A 125 4.28 39.58 7.09
C ASN A 125 5.75 39.11 7.16
N GLY A 126 6.02 37.79 7.28
CA GLY A 126 7.37 37.25 7.33
C GLY A 126 8.12 37.50 8.64
N GLU A 127 7.39 37.91 9.69
CA GLU A 127 7.96 38.18 11.02
C GLU A 127 7.71 37.04 12.01
N LEU A 128 8.59 36.91 12.99
CA LEU A 128 8.37 36.03 14.14
C LEU A 128 7.50 36.75 15.17
N ARG A 129 6.34 36.17 15.48
CA ARG A 129 5.45 36.62 16.54
C ARG A 129 5.32 35.56 17.61
N ARG A 130 5.21 36.00 18.87
CA ARG A 130 4.87 35.11 19.97
C ARG A 130 3.38 34.84 20.00
N MET A 131 2.98 33.63 20.35
CA MET A 131 1.58 33.25 20.57
C MET A 131 1.26 33.23 22.06
N PRO A 132 0.86 34.36 22.67
CA PRO A 132 0.71 34.45 24.12
C PRO A 132 -0.38 33.51 24.64
N ASN A 133 -0.25 33.16 25.92
CA ASN A 133 -1.18 32.30 26.67
C ASN A 133 -1.36 30.90 26.08
N LYS A 134 -0.29 30.31 25.54
CA LYS A 134 -0.34 28.91 25.07
C LYS A 134 -0.39 27.95 26.26
N GLU A 135 -1.33 27.02 26.23
CA GLU A 135 -1.39 25.91 27.17
C GLU A 135 -0.31 24.87 26.82
N VAL A 136 0.51 24.52 27.80
CA VAL A 136 1.66 23.60 27.65
C VAL A 136 1.72 22.58 28.79
N ALA A 137 2.36 21.45 28.54
CA ALA A 137 2.69 20.48 29.57
C ALA A 137 4.15 20.64 30.02
N LEU A 138 4.37 20.68 31.33
CA LEU A 138 5.67 20.76 31.99
C LEU A 138 6.02 19.38 32.57
N LYS A 139 6.99 18.69 31.98
CA LYS A 139 7.46 17.37 32.43
C LYS A 139 8.78 17.50 33.19
N TYR A 140 8.77 17.08 34.45
CA TYR A 140 9.90 17.07 35.37
C TYR A 140 10.52 15.69 35.41
N LEU A 141 11.85 15.64 35.44
CA LEU A 141 12.66 14.45 35.70
C LEU A 141 13.35 14.68 37.05
N CYS A 142 13.07 13.85 38.06
CA CYS A 142 13.60 14.05 39.41
C CYS A 142 15.11 13.80 39.47
N ASN A 143 15.86 14.62 40.24
CA ASN A 143 17.32 14.58 40.41
C ASN A 143 18.13 14.92 39.15
N SER A 144 17.64 15.82 38.28
CA SER A 144 18.24 16.07 36.96
C SER A 144 19.61 16.76 36.96
N GLN A 145 20.14 17.17 38.11
CA GLN A 145 21.40 17.95 38.19
C GLN A 145 22.63 17.12 37.76
N ASP A 146 22.59 15.79 37.93
CA ASP A 146 23.67 14.86 37.55
C ASP A 146 23.41 14.14 36.19
N LEU A 147 22.30 14.46 35.51
CA LEU A 147 21.75 13.68 34.39
C LEU A 147 21.75 14.42 33.04
N ASN A 148 22.67 15.36 32.80
CA ASN A 148 22.67 16.18 31.57
C ASN A 148 22.58 15.33 30.27
N ASN A 149 23.29 14.20 30.18
CA ASN A 149 23.26 13.35 28.98
C ASN A 149 21.95 12.55 28.84
N GLU A 150 21.40 12.04 29.94
CA GLU A 150 20.14 11.28 29.91
C GLU A 150 18.94 12.19 29.66
N PHE A 151 18.92 13.36 30.30
CA PHE A 151 17.92 14.41 30.05
C PHE A 151 17.93 14.83 28.57
N ILE A 152 19.10 15.13 27.99
CA ILE A 152 19.22 15.48 26.58
C ILE A 152 18.75 14.34 25.66
N ASN A 153 19.04 13.07 25.99
CA ASN A 153 18.57 11.92 25.22
C ASN A 153 17.04 11.78 25.25
N VAL A 154 16.41 12.00 26.41
CA VAL A 154 14.95 12.05 26.54
C VAL A 154 14.38 13.19 25.72
N VAL A 155 14.98 14.38 25.80
CA VAL A 155 14.56 15.54 25.01
C VAL A 155 14.68 15.29 23.49
N LYS A 156 15.74 14.60 23.05
CA LYS A 156 15.95 14.20 21.64
C LYS A 156 14.90 13.23 21.09
N SER A 157 14.14 12.56 21.97
CA SER A 157 13.07 11.65 21.55
C SER A 157 11.79 12.36 21.08
N TYR A 158 11.62 13.65 21.40
CA TYR A 158 10.44 14.44 21.05
C TYR A 158 10.59 15.15 19.69
N SER A 159 9.47 15.27 18.96
CA SER A 159 9.45 15.92 17.63
C SER A 159 9.46 17.45 17.73
N ILE A 160 10.08 18.10 16.74
CA ILE A 160 9.97 19.54 16.47
C ILE A 160 9.20 19.84 15.17
N GLU A 161 8.93 18.82 14.38
CA GLU A 161 8.10 18.92 13.16
C GLU A 161 6.63 18.95 13.58
N VAL A 162 5.88 19.95 13.10
CA VAL A 162 4.44 20.03 13.37
C VAL A 162 3.73 18.91 12.61
N ASP A 163 3.21 17.94 13.35
CA ASP A 163 2.38 16.86 12.82
C ASP A 163 1.06 17.44 12.27
N PRO A 164 0.76 17.34 10.96
CA PRO A 164 -0.46 17.88 10.38
C PRO A 164 -1.75 17.25 10.94
N TYR A 165 -1.64 16.10 11.61
CA TYR A 165 -2.75 15.41 12.26
C TYR A 165 -2.68 15.44 13.80
N ASN A 166 -1.63 16.02 14.41
CA ASN A 166 -1.43 16.14 15.86
C ASN A 166 -1.52 14.80 16.65
N TYR A 167 -0.95 13.71 16.10
CA TYR A 167 -0.79 12.44 16.81
C TYR A 167 0.49 12.36 17.65
N ILE A 168 1.48 13.24 17.39
CA ILE A 168 2.78 13.25 18.08
C ILE A 168 2.90 14.46 19.02
N LEU A 169 3.44 14.24 20.22
CA LEU A 169 3.79 15.29 21.19
C LEU A 169 5.04 16.05 20.74
N ASN A 170 4.91 17.35 20.55
CA ASN A 170 6.05 18.20 20.18
C ASN A 170 6.65 18.94 21.38
N ILE A 171 7.94 19.24 21.28
CA ILE A 171 8.68 20.02 22.26
C ILE A 171 8.77 21.49 21.87
N HIS A 172 8.49 22.38 22.82
CA HIS A 172 8.62 23.84 22.69
C HIS A 172 9.90 24.40 23.33
N GLY A 173 10.43 23.74 24.35
CA GLY A 173 11.57 24.29 25.06
C GLY A 173 11.99 23.53 26.30
N ILE A 174 13.01 24.07 26.94
CA ILE A 174 13.52 23.61 28.23
C ILE A 174 13.41 24.76 29.22
N SER A 175 13.08 24.45 30.46
CA SER A 175 13.09 25.39 31.58
C SER A 175 13.81 24.76 32.78
N GLN A 176 13.99 25.54 33.85
CA GLN A 176 14.50 25.04 35.12
C GLN A 176 13.70 25.63 36.28
N ASN A 177 13.21 24.75 37.15
CA ASN A 177 12.49 25.17 38.34
C ASN A 177 13.41 25.99 39.26
N LEU A 178 12.98 27.18 39.67
CA LEU A 178 13.81 28.10 40.46
C LEU A 178 14.11 27.57 41.87
N ASN A 179 13.22 26.75 42.44
CA ASN A 179 13.31 26.25 43.81
C ASN A 179 14.08 24.93 43.88
N THR A 180 13.74 23.97 43.01
CA THR A 180 14.35 22.63 43.03
C THR A 180 15.60 22.53 42.15
N LYS A 181 15.78 23.48 41.23
CA LYS A 181 16.81 23.49 40.19
C LYS A 181 16.72 22.30 39.20
N ASP A 182 15.61 21.56 39.21
CA ASP A 182 15.36 20.50 38.23
C ASP A 182 15.05 21.11 36.85
N TYR A 183 15.54 20.44 35.81
CA TYR A 183 15.21 20.76 34.42
C TYR A 183 13.81 20.24 34.06
N VAL A 184 13.10 21.05 33.30
CA VAL A 184 11.70 20.84 32.93
C VAL A 184 11.58 20.86 31.42
N ILE A 185 10.99 19.82 30.84
CA ILE A 185 10.69 19.73 29.41
C ILE A 185 9.33 20.38 29.18
N VAL A 186 9.25 21.29 28.21
CA VAL A 186 8.03 22.03 27.88
C VAL A 186 7.45 21.47 26.57
N LEU A 187 6.30 20.82 26.66
CA LEU A 187 5.65 20.07 25.58
C LEU A 187 4.29 20.67 25.21
N ASP A 188 3.73 20.26 24.06
CA ASP A 188 2.31 20.48 23.77
C ASP A 188 1.42 19.91 24.89
N ASN A 189 0.25 20.52 25.12
CA ASN A 189 -0.70 20.02 26.12
C ASN A 189 -1.39 18.72 25.63
N GLY A 190 -0.66 17.61 25.75
CA GLY A 190 -1.05 16.30 25.22
C GLY A 190 -1.31 15.23 26.27
N TYR A 191 -1.49 15.56 27.54
CA TYR A 191 -1.69 14.57 28.62
C TYR A 191 -3.14 14.52 29.10
N CYS A 192 -3.73 13.33 29.27
CA CYS A 192 -5.09 13.13 29.79
C CYS A 192 -5.17 13.63 31.24
N GLU A 193 -6.00 14.63 31.51
CA GLU A 193 -6.24 15.14 32.87
C GLU A 193 -6.80 14.07 33.84
N ASN A 194 -7.38 12.98 33.33
CA ASN A 194 -7.99 11.94 34.15
C ASN A 194 -7.06 10.77 34.48
N CYS A 195 -6.09 10.44 33.62
CA CYS A 195 -5.22 9.27 33.82
C CYS A 195 -3.73 9.54 33.64
N SER A 196 -3.34 10.78 33.30
CA SER A 196 -1.95 11.20 33.16
C SER A 196 -1.15 10.58 32.00
N GLU A 197 -1.75 9.69 31.22
CA GLU A 197 -1.19 9.19 29.96
C GLU A 197 -1.26 10.24 28.85
N VAL A 198 -0.46 10.07 27.79
CA VAL A 198 -0.59 10.88 26.58
C VAL A 198 -1.94 10.62 25.90
N TYR A 199 -2.64 11.66 25.45
CA TYR A 199 -3.83 11.54 24.62
C TYR A 199 -3.51 10.74 23.36
N THR A 200 -4.31 9.72 23.07
CA THR A 200 -4.17 8.91 21.86
C THR A 200 -4.47 9.73 20.60
N ASN A 201 -5.34 10.75 20.71
CA ASN A 201 -5.50 11.82 19.73
C ASN A 201 -5.48 13.17 20.48
N ILE A 202 -4.38 13.92 20.33
CA ILE A 202 -4.13 15.16 21.08
C ILE A 202 -5.08 16.28 20.62
N LYS A 203 -5.40 16.34 19.32
CA LYS A 203 -6.29 17.37 18.74
C LYS A 203 -7.69 17.33 19.35
N GLU A 204 -8.23 16.13 19.51
CA GLU A 204 -9.58 15.91 20.04
C GLU A 204 -9.58 15.67 21.56
N LYS A 205 -8.40 15.77 22.21
CA LYS A 205 -8.18 15.43 23.63
C LYS A 205 -8.80 14.06 23.98
N TRP A 206 -8.66 13.08 23.08
CA TRP A 206 -9.21 11.74 23.22
C TRP A 206 -8.17 10.78 23.80
N CYS A 207 -8.49 10.14 24.92
CA CYS A 207 -7.59 9.20 25.60
C CYS A 207 -8.22 7.81 25.68
N LYS A 208 -7.61 6.86 24.97
CA LYS A 208 -8.04 5.46 24.95
C LYS A 208 -8.08 4.85 26.36
N THR A 209 -7.06 5.08 27.19
CA THR A 209 -6.99 4.58 28.57
C THR A 209 -8.12 5.15 29.43
N CYS A 210 -8.36 6.47 29.36
CA CYS A 210 -9.46 7.13 30.07
C CYS A 210 -10.83 6.57 29.62
N GLN A 211 -10.99 6.25 28.33
CA GLN A 211 -12.21 5.64 27.80
C GLN A 211 -12.39 4.18 28.26
N LEU A 212 -11.34 3.36 28.19
CA LEU A 212 -11.35 1.98 28.69
C LEU A 212 -11.69 1.94 30.20
N ASN A 213 -11.04 2.78 31.01
CA ASN A 213 -11.35 2.91 32.43
C ASN A 213 -12.77 3.45 32.71
N SER A 214 -13.32 4.27 31.79
CA SER A 214 -14.71 4.73 31.91
C SER A 214 -15.71 3.61 31.63
N PHE A 215 -15.37 2.67 30.75
CA PHE A 215 -16.17 1.46 30.56
C PHE A 215 -16.20 0.62 31.83
N GLU A 216 -15.05 0.45 32.51
CA GLU A 216 -14.98 -0.25 33.80
C GLU A 216 -15.75 0.45 34.95
N LYS A 217 -15.75 1.79 34.99
CA LYS A 217 -16.30 2.56 36.13
C LYS A 217 -17.77 2.97 36.03
N LYS A 218 -18.26 3.37 34.84
CA LYS A 218 -19.62 3.93 34.68
C LYS A 218 -20.66 2.88 34.30
N PHE A 219 -20.21 1.77 33.73
CA PHE A 219 -21.08 0.72 33.25
C PHE A 219 -20.60 -0.54 33.93
N SER A 220 -21.16 -0.85 35.10
CA SER A 220 -21.24 -2.24 35.52
C SER A 220 -21.92 -2.94 34.34
N TYR A 221 -21.12 -3.59 33.50
CA TYR A 221 -21.63 -4.32 32.34
C TYR A 221 -22.84 -5.10 32.85
N GLY A 222 -23.95 -5.07 32.10
CA GLY A 222 -24.85 -6.21 32.20
C GLY A 222 -23.97 -7.39 31.85
N ILE A 223 -23.47 -8.10 32.86
CA ILE A 223 -22.64 -9.27 32.66
C ILE A 223 -23.57 -10.22 31.95
N SER A 224 -23.15 -10.78 30.82
CA SER A 224 -23.99 -11.75 30.11
C SER A 224 -24.18 -13.04 30.90
N GLU A 225 -23.59 -13.12 32.10
CA GLU A 225 -23.38 -14.32 32.93
C GLU A 225 -22.57 -15.39 32.16
N ASN A 226 -21.93 -14.99 31.06
CA ASN A 226 -21.15 -15.84 30.16
C ASN A 226 -19.78 -15.18 29.90
N GLU A 227 -18.78 -15.67 30.63
CA GLU A 227 -17.40 -15.19 30.58
C GLU A 227 -16.84 -15.08 29.15
N ILE A 228 -17.24 -15.97 28.24
CA ILE A 228 -16.74 -15.97 26.87
C ILE A 228 -17.31 -14.78 26.06
N ILE A 229 -18.58 -14.45 26.26
CA ILE A 229 -19.21 -13.30 25.59
C ILE A 229 -18.70 -12.00 26.19
N ASP A 230 -18.51 -11.97 27.50
CA ASP A 230 -17.95 -10.81 28.18
C ASP A 230 -16.51 -10.55 27.71
N ASN A 231 -15.68 -11.60 27.57
CA ASN A 231 -14.33 -11.51 27.00
C ASN A 231 -14.36 -11.03 25.54
N PHE A 232 -15.29 -11.52 24.71
CA PHE A 232 -15.44 -11.08 23.32
C PHE A 232 -15.79 -9.58 23.24
N ILE A 233 -16.74 -9.11 24.06
CA ILE A 233 -17.12 -7.69 24.10
C ILE A 233 -15.93 -6.83 24.53
N GLN A 234 -15.17 -7.28 25.54
CA GLN A 234 -13.95 -6.60 25.98
C GLN A 234 -12.89 -6.55 24.87
N GLU A 235 -12.63 -7.64 24.15
CA GLU A 235 -11.72 -7.65 23.00
C GLU A 235 -12.13 -6.63 21.92
N MET A 236 -13.42 -6.53 21.64
CA MET A 236 -13.93 -5.56 20.66
C MET A 236 -13.77 -4.11 21.14
N GLN A 237 -13.98 -3.85 22.42
CA GLN A 237 -13.77 -2.52 23.02
C GLN A 237 -12.29 -2.13 23.06
N LEU A 238 -11.37 -3.08 23.25
CA LEU A 238 -9.92 -2.87 23.20
C LEU A 238 -9.43 -2.50 21.79
N LYS A 239 -10.14 -2.90 20.73
CA LYS A 239 -9.79 -2.61 19.33
C LYS A 239 -10.13 -1.18 18.88
N ILE A 240 -10.88 -0.41 19.67
CA ILE A 240 -11.20 0.99 19.38
C ILE A 240 -9.89 1.79 19.28
N SER A 241 -9.75 2.54 18.19
CA SER A 241 -8.56 3.33 17.85
C SER A 241 -8.90 4.78 17.46
N HIS A 242 -10.16 5.08 17.18
CA HIS A 242 -10.65 6.40 16.81
C HIS A 242 -11.97 6.74 17.52
N PRO A 243 -12.26 8.01 17.86
CA PRO A 243 -13.54 8.38 18.49
C PRO A 243 -14.80 8.18 17.63
N SER A 244 -14.66 7.92 16.32
CA SER A 244 -15.78 7.57 15.44
C SER A 244 -16.13 6.08 15.42
N ASP A 245 -15.41 5.28 16.21
CA ASP A 245 -15.51 3.83 16.22
C ASP A 245 -16.80 3.37 16.89
N ILE A 246 -17.40 2.30 16.37
CA ILE A 246 -18.63 1.73 16.94
C ILE A 246 -18.28 0.95 18.21
N ILE A 247 -19.02 1.22 19.28
CA ILE A 247 -18.86 0.54 20.56
C ILE A 247 -19.79 -0.67 20.56
N VAL A 248 -19.21 -1.85 20.69
CA VAL A 248 -19.94 -3.11 20.87
C VAL A 248 -20.25 -3.27 22.36
N GLU A 249 -21.51 -3.54 22.70
CA GLU A 249 -21.95 -3.73 24.09
C GLU A 249 -22.88 -4.93 24.28
N TRP A 250 -23.01 -5.38 25.54
CA TRP A 250 -24.09 -6.30 25.94
C TRP A 250 -25.35 -5.49 26.20
N ILE A 251 -26.46 -5.93 25.61
CA ILE A 251 -27.75 -5.28 25.65
C ILE A 251 -28.69 -6.19 26.43
N PRO A 252 -29.23 -5.75 27.59
CA PRO A 252 -30.25 -6.50 28.30
C PRO A 252 -31.51 -6.62 27.42
N TYR A 253 -31.94 -7.85 27.10
CA TYR A 253 -33.05 -8.05 26.16
C TYR A 253 -34.38 -7.47 26.64
N ASN A 254 -34.65 -7.59 27.94
CA ASN A 254 -35.95 -7.27 28.52
C ASN A 254 -36.17 -5.76 28.53
N GLN A 255 -37.28 -5.33 27.92
CA GLN A 255 -37.77 -3.94 27.83
C GLN A 255 -37.04 -3.00 26.87
N GLN A 256 -35.98 -3.46 26.18
CA GLN A 256 -35.13 -2.61 25.31
C GLN A 256 -35.52 -2.57 23.83
N PHE A 257 -36.23 -3.59 23.32
CA PHE A 257 -36.62 -3.68 21.90
C PHE A 257 -38.15 -3.65 21.74
N ASP A 258 -38.63 -2.73 20.90
CA ASP A 258 -40.03 -2.62 20.49
C ASP A 258 -40.21 -2.94 18.99
N CYS A 259 -41.45 -3.19 18.57
CA CYS A 259 -41.83 -3.38 17.16
C CYS A 259 -40.98 -4.45 16.44
N ILE A 260 -40.81 -5.62 17.08
CA ILE A 260 -40.04 -6.73 16.51
C ILE A 260 -40.85 -7.36 15.36
N GLU A 261 -40.36 -7.24 14.13
CA GLU A 261 -40.98 -7.76 12.92
C GLU A 261 -40.00 -8.64 12.14
N GLU A 262 -40.42 -9.81 11.66
CA GLU A 262 -39.57 -10.67 10.82
C GLU A 262 -39.38 -10.02 9.43
N ILE A 263 -38.12 -9.82 9.04
CA ILE A 263 -37.78 -9.15 7.77
C ILE A 263 -37.18 -10.09 6.72
N GLY A 264 -36.81 -11.31 7.07
CA GLY A 264 -36.38 -12.31 6.10
C GLY A 264 -35.44 -13.37 6.66
N LYS A 265 -34.89 -14.21 5.77
CA LYS A 265 -34.00 -15.32 6.13
C LYS A 265 -32.73 -15.29 5.28
N ILE A 266 -31.57 -15.45 5.93
CA ILE A 266 -30.27 -15.66 5.27
C ILE A 266 -29.79 -17.07 5.64
N GLY A 267 -29.69 -17.95 4.64
CA GLY A 267 -29.37 -19.36 4.86
C GLY A 267 -30.40 -20.01 5.79
N SER A 268 -29.94 -20.51 6.94
CA SER A 268 -30.80 -21.08 8.00
C SER A 268 -31.26 -20.07 9.05
N THR A 269 -30.81 -18.81 9.01
CA THR A 269 -31.00 -17.82 10.09
C THR A 269 -32.09 -16.80 9.76
N ILE A 270 -33.00 -16.56 10.71
CA ILE A 270 -34.09 -15.57 10.60
C ILE A 270 -33.62 -14.21 11.11
N LEU A 271 -33.97 -13.14 10.38
CA LEU A 271 -33.69 -11.75 10.71
C LEU A 271 -34.97 -11.03 11.11
N TYR A 272 -34.86 -10.16 12.10
CA TYR A 272 -35.94 -9.31 12.57
C TYR A 272 -35.51 -7.83 12.53
N SER A 273 -36.42 -6.92 12.26
CA SER A 273 -36.26 -5.49 12.51
C SER A 273 -36.83 -5.18 13.88
N ALA A 274 -36.19 -4.27 14.63
CA ALA A 274 -36.70 -3.78 15.91
C ALA A 274 -36.30 -2.32 16.14
N ILE A 275 -36.98 -1.65 17.06
CA ILE A 275 -36.59 -0.33 17.59
C ILE A 275 -35.89 -0.56 18.93
N TRP A 276 -34.62 -0.18 19.03
CA TRP A 276 -33.89 -0.18 20.28
C TRP A 276 -34.10 1.16 21.00
N LYS A 277 -34.82 1.12 22.15
CA LYS A 277 -35.24 2.31 22.91
C LYS A 277 -34.09 3.15 23.41
N ASP A 278 -33.14 2.54 24.11
CA ASP A 278 -31.97 3.26 24.61
C ASP A 278 -30.97 3.54 23.49
N GLY A 279 -30.89 2.62 22.52
CA GLY A 279 -30.04 2.73 21.34
C GLY A 279 -28.53 2.74 21.64
N PRO A 280 -27.70 2.77 20.58
CA PRO A 280 -26.26 2.56 20.72
C PRO A 280 -25.55 3.74 21.38
N LEU A 281 -24.46 3.44 22.09
CA LEU A 281 -23.49 4.43 22.56
C LEU A 281 -22.67 5.00 21.39
N GLN A 282 -22.57 6.33 21.31
CA GLN A 282 -21.68 7.06 20.41
C GLN A 282 -20.94 8.17 21.17
N ILE A 283 -19.76 8.55 20.68
CA ILE A 283 -18.97 9.65 21.26
C ILE A 283 -19.55 10.98 20.80
N ASP A 284 -19.79 11.89 21.76
CA ASP A 284 -20.11 13.28 21.47
C ASP A 284 -18.85 14.00 20.96
N GLU A 285 -18.88 14.41 19.68
CA GLU A 285 -17.76 15.04 18.97
C GLU A 285 -17.23 16.33 19.65
N HIS A 286 -17.99 16.94 20.58
CA HIS A 286 -17.58 18.19 21.24
C HIS A 286 -16.94 18.00 22.63
N TYR A 287 -17.23 16.89 23.32
CA TYR A 287 -16.83 16.73 24.73
C TYR A 287 -16.13 15.40 25.04
N GLY A 288 -16.06 14.46 24.09
CA GLY A 288 -15.46 13.14 24.33
C GLY A 288 -16.25 12.29 25.33
N ILE A 289 -17.50 12.65 25.61
CA ILE A 289 -18.40 11.94 26.53
C ILE A 289 -19.31 11.02 25.70
N LEU A 290 -19.53 9.80 26.19
CA LEU A 290 -20.45 8.85 25.57
C LEU A 290 -21.91 9.26 25.76
N LYS A 291 -22.68 9.29 24.67
CA LYS A 291 -24.12 9.54 24.65
C LYS A 291 -24.85 8.42 23.91
N ARG A 292 -26.05 8.08 24.37
CA ARG A 292 -26.94 7.12 23.70
C ARG A 292 -27.82 7.79 22.64
N ILE A 293 -28.05 7.10 21.52
CA ILE A 293 -28.99 7.53 20.47
C ILE A 293 -30.27 6.72 20.58
N SER A 294 -31.24 7.23 21.34
CA SER A 294 -32.53 6.58 21.57
C SER A 294 -33.33 6.30 20.28
N ASP A 295 -34.23 5.33 20.38
CA ASP A 295 -35.19 4.93 19.33
C ASP A 295 -34.54 4.55 17.99
N LYS A 296 -33.39 3.88 18.04
CA LYS A 296 -32.65 3.47 16.85
C LYS A 296 -33.28 2.21 16.24
N LYS A 297 -33.67 2.28 14.96
CA LYS A 297 -34.05 1.08 14.18
C LYS A 297 -32.82 0.20 13.93
N VAL A 298 -32.89 -1.05 14.35
CA VAL A 298 -31.82 -2.06 14.30
C VAL A 298 -32.30 -3.35 13.66
N THR A 299 -31.36 -4.16 13.20
CA THR A 299 -31.63 -5.53 12.74
C THR A 299 -31.14 -6.52 13.81
N LEU A 300 -32.03 -7.42 14.21
CA LEU A 300 -31.77 -8.51 15.14
C LEU A 300 -31.57 -9.82 14.36
N LYS A 301 -30.43 -10.48 14.56
CA LYS A 301 -30.13 -11.78 13.97
C LYS A 301 -30.06 -12.83 15.07
N TYR A 302 -31.00 -13.78 15.05
CA TYR A 302 -31.07 -14.84 16.07
C TYR A 302 -30.07 -15.95 15.78
N LEU A 303 -29.23 -16.27 16.76
CA LEU A 303 -28.37 -17.44 16.73
C LEU A 303 -29.18 -18.61 17.31
N HIS A 304 -29.79 -19.42 16.45
CA HIS A 304 -30.58 -20.57 16.90
C HIS A 304 -29.73 -21.56 17.71
N ASN A 305 -30.27 -21.99 18.87
CA ASN A 305 -29.68 -22.95 19.79
C ASN A 305 -29.43 -24.33 19.13
N SER A 306 -28.16 -24.64 18.86
CA SER A 306 -27.68 -26.02 18.80
C SER A 306 -26.30 -26.11 19.45
N TYR A 307 -26.29 -26.46 20.74
CA TYR A 307 -25.18 -26.94 21.59
C TYR A 307 -24.09 -25.94 22.06
N ASN A 308 -23.87 -25.94 23.39
CA ASN A 308 -22.79 -25.37 24.25
C ASN A 308 -22.30 -23.92 24.03
N SER A 309 -22.07 -23.20 25.14
CA SER A 309 -21.60 -21.79 25.20
C SER A 309 -20.28 -21.52 24.48
N SER A 310 -19.37 -22.50 24.41
CA SER A 310 -18.09 -22.38 23.67
C SER A 310 -18.26 -22.28 22.15
N ASN A 311 -19.36 -22.79 21.59
CA ASN A 311 -19.60 -22.80 20.14
C ASN A 311 -20.19 -21.49 19.61
N ILE A 312 -20.91 -20.75 20.47
CA ILE A 312 -21.42 -19.42 20.15
C ILE A 312 -20.27 -18.43 19.94
N ALA A 313 -19.24 -18.50 20.78
CA ALA A 313 -18.05 -17.66 20.66
C ALA A 313 -17.30 -17.87 19.34
N ASN A 314 -17.08 -19.13 18.94
CA ASN A 314 -16.47 -19.45 17.64
C ASN A 314 -17.34 -19.03 16.46
N LYS A 315 -18.67 -19.14 16.59
CA LYS A 315 -19.61 -18.66 15.57
C LYS A 315 -19.62 -17.13 15.47
N LEU A 316 -19.55 -16.44 16.60
CA LEU A 316 -19.39 -14.98 16.66
C LEU A 316 -18.05 -14.57 16.04
N LEU A 317 -16.92 -15.14 16.52
CA LEU A 317 -15.57 -14.90 15.99
C LEU A 317 -15.47 -15.17 14.48
N ASN A 318 -16.09 -16.24 13.97
CA ASN A 318 -16.11 -16.55 12.54
C ASN A 318 -16.99 -15.59 11.72
N GLU A 319 -18.13 -15.13 12.24
CA GLU A 319 -18.93 -14.11 11.53
C GLU A 319 -18.30 -12.71 11.59
N PHE A 320 -17.56 -12.37 12.65
CA PHE A 320 -16.81 -11.11 12.77
C PHE A 320 -15.48 -11.11 12.01
N GLY A 321 -14.81 -12.26 11.94
CA GLY A 321 -13.54 -12.45 11.23
C GLY A 321 -13.63 -12.28 9.70
N GLN A 322 -14.85 -12.14 9.16
CA GLN A 322 -15.10 -11.92 7.73
C GLN A 322 -15.50 -10.48 7.37
N GLN A 323 -15.67 -9.61 8.36
CA GLN A 323 -16.31 -8.31 8.19
C GLN A 323 -15.64 -7.26 9.08
N HIS A 324 -14.47 -6.75 8.68
CA HIS A 324 -13.75 -5.76 9.47
C HIS A 324 -14.30 -4.32 9.35
N PHE A 325 -15.27 -4.00 10.19
CA PHE A 325 -15.40 -2.63 10.69
C PHE A 325 -14.30 -2.33 11.68
N ILE A 326 -13.70 -1.13 11.59
CA ILE A 326 -14.01 0.00 12.48
C ILE A 326 -13.77 1.35 11.76
N ARG A 327 -14.21 1.50 10.50
CA ARG A 327 -14.27 2.82 9.84
C ARG A 327 -15.54 2.98 9.02
N ARG A 328 -15.98 4.23 8.88
CA ARG A 328 -17.15 4.68 8.11
C ARG A 328 -16.97 4.50 6.58
N THR A 329 -16.31 3.45 6.14
CA THR A 329 -15.94 3.23 4.74
C THR A 329 -16.42 1.86 4.27
N GLY A 330 -17.35 1.85 3.32
CA GLY A 330 -17.44 0.80 2.33
C GLY A 330 -18.56 -0.21 2.46
N LEU A 331 -18.41 -1.25 3.28
CA LEU A 331 -18.95 -2.56 2.86
C LEU A 331 -19.51 -3.51 3.92
N ILE A 332 -19.84 -3.08 5.14
CA ILE A 332 -19.96 -4.05 6.25
C ILE A 332 -21.30 -3.85 7.03
N LEU A 333 -21.76 -4.82 7.86
CA LEU A 333 -22.91 -4.74 8.82
C LEU A 333 -22.60 -4.17 10.24
N ASN A 334 -22.86 -2.88 10.52
CA ASN A 334 -22.38 -2.19 11.73
C ASN A 334 -22.96 -2.87 13.00
N LEU A 335 -22.20 -3.71 13.70
CA LEU A 335 -22.68 -4.36 14.93
C LEU A 335 -22.66 -3.37 16.09
N PHE A 336 -23.81 -3.17 16.73
CA PHE A 336 -23.90 -2.37 17.94
C PHE A 336 -23.80 -3.20 19.22
N GLY A 337 -24.21 -4.48 19.20
CA GLY A 337 -24.12 -5.28 20.42
C GLY A 337 -24.68 -6.69 20.33
N LEU A 338 -24.67 -7.35 21.48
CA LEU A 338 -25.18 -8.71 21.71
C LEU A 338 -26.27 -8.67 22.77
N THR A 339 -27.31 -9.48 22.61
CA THR A 339 -28.36 -9.65 23.62
C THR A 339 -28.77 -11.12 23.69
N GLN A 340 -29.37 -11.56 24.79
CA GLN A 340 -29.95 -12.91 24.88
C GLN A 340 -31.43 -12.82 25.23
N ASN A 341 -32.26 -13.47 24.41
CA ASN A 341 -33.68 -13.54 24.66
C ASN A 341 -33.94 -14.44 25.89
N SER A 342 -34.41 -13.85 26.99
CA SER A 342 -34.59 -14.54 28.28
C SER A 342 -35.64 -15.65 28.25
N ASN A 343 -36.54 -15.66 27.26
CA ASN A 343 -37.58 -16.68 27.14
C ASN A 343 -37.10 -17.90 26.34
N THR A 344 -36.14 -17.71 25.43
CA THR A 344 -35.68 -18.77 24.51
C THR A 344 -34.22 -19.16 24.71
N ASN A 345 -33.49 -18.41 25.55
CA ASN A 345 -32.05 -18.49 25.75
C ASN A 345 -31.20 -18.33 24.47
N ASN A 346 -31.81 -17.90 23.35
CA ASN A 346 -31.10 -17.65 22.11
C ASN A 346 -30.34 -16.33 22.19
N TYR A 347 -29.07 -16.36 21.78
CA TYR A 347 -28.28 -15.15 21.59
C TYR A 347 -28.69 -14.46 20.29
N ILE A 348 -28.67 -13.13 20.30
CA ILE A 348 -29.12 -12.28 19.21
C ILE A 348 -28.05 -11.24 18.98
N LEU A 349 -27.64 -11.10 17.73
CA LEU A 349 -26.77 -10.04 17.26
C LEU A 349 -27.60 -8.81 16.87
N VAL A 350 -27.16 -7.63 17.31
CA VAL A 350 -27.84 -6.35 17.06
C VAL A 350 -27.00 -5.52 16.11
N PHE A 351 -27.48 -5.39 14.87
CA PHE A 351 -26.83 -4.65 13.79
C PHE A 351 -27.56 -3.35 13.46
N ASN A 352 -26.86 -2.43 12.79
CA ASN A 352 -27.50 -1.33 12.08
C ASN A 352 -28.40 -1.87 10.95
N ASN A 353 -29.52 -1.19 10.71
CA ASN A 353 -30.47 -1.62 9.69
C ASN A 353 -29.95 -1.35 8.26
N ASN A 354 -29.50 -2.40 7.58
CA ASN A 354 -28.83 -2.34 6.26
C ASN A 354 -29.61 -3.03 5.13
N TYR A 355 -30.88 -3.38 5.36
CA TYR A 355 -31.71 -4.09 4.39
C TYR A 355 -32.65 -3.13 3.65
N CYS A 356 -32.83 -3.39 2.36
CA CYS A 356 -33.68 -2.57 1.50
C CYS A 356 -35.13 -3.03 1.56
N GLU A 357 -35.99 -2.15 2.09
CA GLU A 357 -37.44 -2.39 2.28
C GLU A 357 -38.19 -2.62 0.96
N ASN A 358 -37.59 -2.28 -0.19
CA ASN A 358 -38.23 -2.31 -1.51
C ASN A 358 -37.81 -3.51 -2.41
N CYS A 359 -36.92 -4.41 -1.98
CA CYS A 359 -36.49 -5.57 -2.79
C CYS A 359 -36.45 -6.89 -2.03
N ASN A 360 -37.59 -7.27 -1.42
CA ASN A 360 -37.69 -8.48 -0.61
C ASN A 360 -36.59 -8.53 0.48
N ASN A 361 -36.26 -7.37 1.06
CA ASN A 361 -35.28 -7.21 2.14
C ASN A 361 -33.90 -7.81 1.85
N LYS A 362 -33.43 -7.71 0.59
CA LYS A 362 -32.00 -7.93 0.28
C LYS A 362 -31.15 -6.76 0.82
N SER A 363 -29.88 -7.02 1.13
CA SER A 363 -28.96 -5.99 1.59
C SER A 363 -28.80 -4.88 0.52
N TYR A 364 -28.68 -3.63 0.96
CA TYR A 364 -28.27 -2.55 0.06
C TYR A 364 -26.91 -2.90 -0.58
N THR A 365 -26.75 -2.58 -1.86
CA THR A 365 -25.49 -2.76 -2.58
C THR A 365 -24.46 -1.76 -2.08
N HIS A 366 -24.87 -0.51 -1.83
CA HIS A 366 -24.06 0.50 -1.12
C HIS A 366 -24.82 0.94 0.14
N ILE A 367 -24.39 0.42 1.29
CA ILE A 367 -25.11 0.52 2.58
C ILE A 367 -25.19 1.96 3.11
N ASN A 368 -24.08 2.71 3.02
CA ASN A 368 -24.00 4.09 3.53
C ASN A 368 -25.01 5.04 2.84
N TYR A 369 -25.33 4.75 1.57
CA TYR A 369 -26.23 5.55 0.75
C TYR A 369 -27.57 4.87 0.51
N LYS A 370 -27.86 3.75 1.19
CA LYS A 370 -29.08 2.97 1.01
C LYS A 370 -29.41 2.71 -0.47
N TRP A 371 -28.39 2.46 -1.28
CA TRP A 371 -28.56 2.19 -2.71
C TRP A 371 -28.67 0.69 -2.97
N CYS A 372 -29.67 0.27 -3.73
CA CYS A 372 -29.86 -1.13 -4.10
C CYS A 372 -29.87 -1.27 -5.63
N LYS A 373 -28.85 -1.94 -6.18
CA LYS A 373 -28.71 -2.21 -7.61
C LYS A 373 -29.96 -2.87 -8.19
N GLN A 374 -30.51 -3.88 -7.50
CA GLN A 374 -31.70 -4.58 -7.98
C GLN A 374 -32.95 -3.69 -8.00
N CYS A 375 -33.17 -2.87 -6.96
CA CYS A 375 -34.26 -1.88 -6.96
C CYS A 375 -34.11 -0.92 -8.14
N GLN A 376 -32.90 -0.43 -8.38
CA GLN A 376 -32.64 0.47 -9.49
C GLN A 376 -32.91 -0.20 -10.84
N LEU A 377 -32.37 -1.40 -11.08
CA LEU A 377 -32.63 -2.16 -12.31
C LEU A 377 -34.13 -2.44 -12.50
N ASN A 378 -34.86 -2.78 -11.45
CA ASN A 378 -36.30 -3.01 -11.51
C ASN A 378 -37.07 -1.71 -11.84
N ASN A 379 -36.65 -0.58 -11.27
CA ASN A 379 -37.25 0.73 -11.57
C ASN A 379 -36.96 1.17 -13.02
N LEU A 380 -35.74 0.95 -13.51
CA LEU A 380 -35.36 1.21 -14.90
C LEU A 380 -36.21 0.34 -15.85
N LYS A 381 -36.35 -0.95 -15.53
CA LYS A 381 -37.20 -1.88 -16.31
C LYS A 381 -38.66 -1.45 -16.40
N LYS A 382 -39.23 -0.92 -15.31
CA LYS A 382 -40.60 -0.38 -15.29
C LYS A 382 -40.73 0.92 -16.08
N SER A 383 -39.65 1.69 -16.23
CA SER A 383 -39.64 3.02 -16.82
C SER A 383 -39.27 3.03 -18.31
N PHE A 384 -39.01 1.87 -18.93
CA PHE A 384 -38.57 1.76 -20.32
C PHE A 384 -39.49 2.45 -21.34
N VAL A 385 -40.81 2.47 -21.09
CA VAL A 385 -41.78 3.13 -21.98
C VAL A 385 -41.50 4.64 -22.12
N ASN A 386 -40.86 5.26 -21.14
CA ASN A 386 -40.59 6.70 -21.11
C ASN A 386 -39.36 7.11 -21.95
N TRP A 387 -38.60 6.16 -22.48
CA TRP A 387 -37.35 6.41 -23.22
C TRP A 387 -37.33 5.82 -24.63
N ALA A 388 -38.51 5.47 -25.18
CA ALA A 388 -38.60 4.96 -26.54
C ALA A 388 -38.30 6.07 -27.57
N SER A 389 -37.33 5.81 -28.44
CA SER A 389 -37.02 6.64 -29.61
C SER A 389 -37.95 6.37 -30.79
N GLY A 390 -38.65 5.22 -30.76
CA GLY A 390 -39.40 4.71 -31.91
C GLY A 390 -38.52 4.02 -32.96
N ASN A 391 -37.26 3.69 -32.60
CA ASN A 391 -36.34 2.93 -33.43
C ASN A 391 -35.80 1.75 -32.60
N GLU A 392 -36.16 0.54 -33.01
CA GLU A 392 -35.85 -0.68 -32.26
C GLU A 392 -34.35 -0.85 -31.95
N LYS A 393 -33.46 -0.48 -32.88
CA LYS A 393 -32.00 -0.63 -32.66
C LYS A 393 -31.48 0.32 -31.60
N ILE A 394 -31.97 1.57 -31.60
CA ILE A 394 -31.57 2.57 -30.60
C ILE A 394 -32.17 2.24 -29.23
N ASP A 395 -33.43 1.80 -29.21
CA ASP A 395 -34.13 1.38 -28.00
C ASP A 395 -33.42 0.18 -27.34
N ASN A 396 -32.97 -0.79 -28.14
CA ASN A 396 -32.20 -1.94 -27.66
C ASN A 396 -30.84 -1.50 -27.08
N PHE A 397 -30.13 -0.60 -27.74
CA PHE A 397 -28.86 -0.06 -27.22
C PHE A 397 -29.04 0.66 -25.89
N ILE A 398 -30.05 1.52 -25.75
CA ILE A 398 -30.33 2.22 -24.49
C ILE A 398 -30.61 1.20 -23.38
N GLN A 399 -31.41 0.17 -23.65
CA GLN A 399 -31.70 -0.89 -22.69
C GLN A 399 -30.45 -1.68 -22.29
N GLU A 400 -29.63 -2.09 -23.24
CA GLU A 400 -28.36 -2.79 -22.97
C GLU A 400 -27.45 -1.97 -22.06
N MET A 401 -27.34 -0.67 -22.32
CA MET A 401 -26.51 0.23 -21.51
C MET A 401 -27.08 0.44 -20.10
N GLN A 402 -28.39 0.57 -19.94
CA GLN A 402 -29.04 0.69 -18.62
C GLN A 402 -28.88 -0.58 -17.77
N LEU A 403 -28.82 -1.75 -18.39
CA LEU A 403 -28.60 -3.03 -17.68
C LEU A 403 -27.15 -3.24 -17.22
N LYS A 404 -26.19 -2.48 -17.78
CA LYS A 404 -24.76 -2.55 -17.43
C LYS A 404 -24.37 -1.77 -16.17
N ILE A 405 -25.30 -1.10 -15.49
CA ILE A 405 -25.04 -0.32 -14.26
C ILE A 405 -24.55 -1.22 -13.12
N ASN A 406 -23.49 -0.79 -12.44
CA ASN A 406 -22.84 -1.50 -11.35
C ASN A 406 -22.70 -0.68 -10.05
N ASP A 407 -22.74 0.64 -10.12
CA ASP A 407 -22.44 1.54 -8.99
C ASP A 407 -23.51 2.65 -8.84
N ASP A 408 -23.65 3.25 -7.65
CA ASP A 408 -24.51 4.41 -7.40
C ASP A 408 -23.99 5.69 -8.09
N TYR A 409 -22.73 5.67 -8.53
CA TYR A 409 -22.11 6.74 -9.31
C TYR A 409 -22.35 6.66 -10.83
N ASP A 410 -22.95 5.57 -11.32
CA ASP A 410 -23.18 5.36 -12.75
C ASP A 410 -24.29 6.26 -13.31
N ILE A 411 -24.10 6.68 -14.57
CA ILE A 411 -25.02 7.56 -15.29
C ILE A 411 -25.99 6.72 -16.10
N ILE A 412 -27.27 7.08 -16.07
CA ILE A 412 -28.32 6.37 -16.81
C ILE A 412 -28.31 6.88 -18.26
N VAL A 413 -27.99 6.01 -19.21
CA VAL A 413 -28.14 6.30 -20.65
C VAL A 413 -29.63 6.40 -20.97
N GLU A 414 -30.09 7.48 -21.59
CA GLU A 414 -31.50 7.67 -21.93
C GLU A 414 -31.73 8.25 -23.34
N TRP A 415 -32.98 8.18 -23.80
CA TRP A 415 -33.42 9.00 -24.93
C TRP A 415 -33.67 10.43 -24.46
N ILE A 416 -32.99 11.40 -25.07
CA ILE A 416 -33.05 12.80 -24.67
C ILE A 416 -33.82 13.58 -25.75
N PRO A 417 -34.97 14.21 -25.42
CA PRO A 417 -35.67 15.07 -26.37
C PRO A 417 -34.78 16.23 -26.84
N TYR A 418 -34.73 16.47 -28.16
CA TYR A 418 -33.82 17.47 -28.75
C TYR A 418 -34.00 18.90 -28.21
N ASN A 419 -35.22 19.26 -27.79
CA ASN A 419 -35.53 20.56 -27.20
C ASN A 419 -34.85 20.83 -25.84
N GLN A 420 -34.20 19.81 -25.26
CA GLN A 420 -33.40 19.89 -24.04
C GLN A 420 -32.04 20.55 -24.27
N PHE A 421 -31.61 20.74 -25.52
CA PHE A 421 -30.34 21.37 -25.86
C PHE A 421 -30.54 22.85 -26.24
N SER A 422 -29.67 23.72 -25.74
CA SER A 422 -29.56 25.14 -26.12
C SER A 422 -28.10 25.51 -26.38
N ASP A 423 -27.84 26.71 -26.91
CA ASP A 423 -26.50 27.20 -27.23
C ASP A 423 -25.66 26.22 -28.05
N ILE A 424 -26.29 25.58 -29.04
CA ILE A 424 -25.66 24.60 -29.92
C ILE A 424 -24.65 25.32 -30.83
N LYS A 425 -23.37 24.99 -30.70
CA LYS A 425 -22.26 25.57 -31.47
C LYS A 425 -21.47 24.47 -32.17
N GLU A 426 -21.22 24.64 -33.46
CA GLU A 426 -20.42 23.69 -34.24
C GLU A 426 -18.96 23.75 -33.80
N ILE A 427 -18.34 22.58 -33.63
CA ILE A 427 -16.92 22.42 -33.27
C ILE A 427 -16.14 21.91 -34.48
N SER A 428 -16.69 20.89 -35.15
CA SER A 428 -16.05 20.25 -36.28
C SER A 428 -17.09 19.56 -37.15
N LYS A 429 -16.82 19.52 -38.45
CA LYS A 429 -17.65 18.84 -39.44
C LYS A 429 -16.77 18.10 -40.44
N ASN A 430 -17.14 16.86 -40.76
CA ASN A 430 -16.57 16.09 -41.85
C ASN A 430 -17.69 15.41 -42.66
N ASP A 431 -17.33 14.56 -43.62
CA ASP A 431 -18.29 13.94 -44.54
C ASP A 431 -19.21 12.91 -43.87
N SER A 432 -18.87 12.41 -42.68
CA SER A 432 -19.58 11.31 -42.01
C SER A 432 -20.35 11.74 -40.75
N PHE A 433 -19.87 12.77 -40.05
CA PHE A 433 -20.47 13.29 -38.82
C PHE A 433 -20.12 14.78 -38.60
N ALA A 434 -20.88 15.41 -37.70
CA ALA A 434 -20.52 16.72 -37.14
C ALA A 434 -20.61 16.70 -35.62
N VAL A 435 -19.75 17.47 -34.96
CA VAL A 435 -19.70 17.58 -33.50
C VAL A 435 -20.07 19.00 -33.11
N TYR A 436 -21.01 19.11 -32.18
CA TYR A 436 -21.46 20.38 -31.62
C TYR A 436 -21.29 20.37 -30.10
N SER A 437 -21.01 21.52 -29.50
CA SER A 437 -21.21 21.73 -28.06
C SER A 437 -22.61 22.28 -27.83
N ALA A 438 -23.29 21.83 -26.78
CA ALA A 438 -24.58 22.37 -26.37
C ALA A 438 -24.67 22.46 -24.85
N VAL A 439 -25.61 23.27 -24.36
CA VAL A 439 -26.04 23.27 -22.96
C VAL A 439 -27.24 22.33 -22.82
N TRP A 440 -27.12 21.33 -21.97
CA TRP A 440 -28.22 20.41 -21.65
C TRP A 440 -29.01 20.95 -20.45
N LYS A 441 -30.24 21.44 -20.71
CA LYS A 441 -31.08 22.12 -19.72
C LYS A 441 -31.39 21.30 -18.48
N SER A 442 -31.64 20.00 -18.67
CA SER A 442 -32.08 19.13 -17.58
C SER A 442 -30.94 18.33 -16.96
N GLY A 443 -29.80 18.16 -17.64
CA GLY A 443 -28.67 17.38 -17.14
C GLY A 443 -28.91 15.85 -17.07
N PRO A 444 -27.84 15.08 -16.81
CA PRO A 444 -27.89 13.62 -16.76
C PRO A 444 -28.69 13.10 -15.56
N LEU A 445 -29.31 11.94 -15.73
CA LEU A 445 -29.99 11.21 -14.68
C LEU A 445 -29.01 10.30 -13.94
N ARG A 446 -28.98 10.40 -12.61
CA ARG A 446 -28.12 9.61 -11.73
C ARG A 446 -28.79 9.37 -10.37
N TYR A 447 -28.36 8.33 -9.64
CA TYR A 447 -28.81 8.12 -8.27
C TYR A 447 -28.24 9.18 -7.31
N ASP A 448 -29.12 9.87 -6.61
CA ASP A 448 -28.77 10.83 -5.55
C ASP A 448 -28.75 10.11 -4.20
N THR A 449 -27.57 10.08 -3.58
CA THR A 449 -27.31 9.39 -2.31
C THR A 449 -27.85 10.11 -1.08
N PHE A 450 -28.17 11.40 -1.19
CA PHE A 450 -28.73 12.19 -0.09
C PHE A 450 -30.25 11.96 0.00
N TYR A 451 -30.92 11.90 -1.15
CA TYR A 451 -32.38 11.72 -1.24
C TYR A 451 -32.82 10.31 -1.60
N ASN A 452 -31.88 9.38 -1.82
CA ASN A 452 -32.11 7.97 -2.14
C ASN A 452 -33.02 7.73 -3.37
N LYS A 453 -32.90 8.57 -4.40
CA LYS A 453 -33.73 8.49 -5.61
C LYS A 453 -32.94 8.93 -6.85
N LEU A 454 -33.39 8.51 -8.02
CA LEU A 454 -32.88 9.05 -9.28
C LEU A 454 -33.24 10.52 -9.38
N GLN A 455 -32.24 11.37 -9.58
CA GLN A 455 -32.42 12.80 -9.82
C GLN A 455 -31.58 13.22 -11.01
N ARG A 456 -32.03 14.31 -11.63
CA ARG A 456 -31.24 14.98 -12.63
C ARG A 456 -30.22 15.86 -11.93
N TYR A 457 -28.94 15.67 -12.26
CA TYR A 457 -27.88 16.46 -11.69
C TYR A 457 -27.49 17.59 -12.65
N SER A 458 -27.37 18.81 -12.14
CA SER A 458 -26.79 19.91 -12.93
C SER A 458 -25.28 19.72 -12.96
N LEU A 459 -24.73 19.45 -14.14
CA LEU A 459 -23.27 19.48 -14.31
C LEU A 459 -22.79 20.91 -14.03
N VAL A 460 -21.59 21.06 -13.47
CA VAL A 460 -20.92 22.37 -13.48
C VAL A 460 -20.84 22.78 -14.96
N ASP A 461 -21.45 23.92 -15.31
CA ASP A 461 -21.70 24.45 -16.67
C ASP A 461 -22.75 23.77 -17.58
N ASN A 462 -23.34 22.62 -17.25
CA ASN A 462 -24.34 21.90 -18.11
C ASN A 462 -23.93 21.69 -19.59
N LYS A 463 -22.64 21.78 -19.93
CA LYS A 463 -22.14 21.60 -21.29
C LYS A 463 -22.04 20.12 -21.65
N VAL A 464 -22.48 19.78 -22.86
CA VAL A 464 -22.42 18.43 -23.46
C VAL A 464 -21.95 18.51 -24.90
N PHE A 465 -21.48 17.39 -25.44
CA PHE A 465 -21.15 17.28 -26.86
C PHE A 465 -22.18 16.41 -27.59
N LEU A 466 -22.61 16.89 -28.75
CA LEU A 466 -23.58 16.26 -29.63
C LEU A 466 -22.85 15.81 -30.91
N LYS A 467 -22.74 14.50 -31.15
CA LYS A 467 -22.20 13.95 -32.41
C LYS A 467 -23.35 13.58 -33.33
N TYR A 468 -23.55 14.33 -34.40
CA TYR A 468 -24.58 14.12 -35.42
C TYR A 468 -24.12 13.15 -36.49
N PHE A 469 -25.04 12.29 -36.92
CA PHE A 469 -24.80 11.35 -38.00
C PHE A 469 -25.79 11.61 -39.13
N TYR A 470 -25.26 11.79 -40.36
CA TYR A 470 -26.06 12.09 -41.55
C TYR A 470 -26.76 10.86 -42.16
N SER A 471 -26.59 9.67 -41.55
CA SER A 471 -27.28 8.45 -41.97
C SER A 471 -27.56 7.53 -40.77
N LEU A 472 -28.68 6.78 -40.82
CA LEU A 472 -29.02 5.78 -39.81
C LEU A 472 -27.97 4.65 -39.75
N GLN A 473 -27.34 4.32 -40.88
CA GLN A 473 -26.27 3.31 -40.92
C GLN A 473 -25.04 3.77 -40.13
N ASN A 474 -24.66 5.05 -40.23
CA ASN A 474 -23.48 5.57 -39.54
C ASN A 474 -23.65 5.53 -38.01
N ILE A 475 -24.82 5.92 -37.50
CA ILE A 475 -25.08 5.82 -36.04
C ILE A 475 -25.21 4.37 -35.59
N THR A 476 -25.79 3.48 -36.38
CA THR A 476 -25.94 2.06 -36.02
C THR A 476 -24.57 1.39 -35.89
N ASN A 477 -23.67 1.59 -36.86
CA ASN A 477 -22.30 1.07 -36.79
C ASN A 477 -21.54 1.60 -35.57
N GLU A 478 -21.72 2.88 -35.24
CA GLU A 478 -21.09 3.48 -34.07
C GLU A 478 -21.64 2.89 -32.76
N ILE A 479 -22.96 2.76 -32.63
CA ILE A 479 -23.62 2.16 -31.47
C ILE A 479 -23.20 0.69 -31.28
N GLU A 480 -23.13 -0.10 -32.36
CA GLU A 480 -22.65 -1.49 -32.32
C GLU A 480 -21.19 -1.57 -31.83
N SER A 481 -20.35 -0.60 -32.19
CA SER A 481 -18.98 -0.51 -31.68
C SER A 481 -18.93 -0.28 -30.16
N TYR A 482 -19.89 0.45 -29.59
CA TYR A 482 -20.00 0.66 -28.15
C TYR A 482 -20.60 -0.55 -27.41
N SER A 483 -21.49 -1.31 -28.05
CA SER A 483 -22.04 -2.54 -27.47
C SER A 483 -21.01 -3.67 -27.39
N ASN A 484 -20.09 -3.76 -28.36
CA ASN A 484 -19.11 -4.86 -28.50
C ASN A 484 -17.80 -4.69 -27.70
N ASN A 485 -17.46 -3.47 -27.26
CA ASN A 485 -16.27 -3.21 -26.46
C ASN A 485 -16.60 -3.31 -24.96
N THR A 486 -15.83 -4.08 -24.19
CA THR A 486 -15.85 -4.03 -22.73
C THR A 486 -15.34 -2.65 -22.30
N PHE A 487 -16.23 -1.83 -21.73
CA PHE A 487 -15.95 -0.48 -21.26
C PHE A 487 -14.67 -0.43 -20.42
N ASN A 488 -13.58 0.08 -21.01
CA ASN A 488 -12.53 0.76 -20.25
C ASN A 488 -13.11 2.12 -19.87
N GLY A 489 -13.06 2.50 -18.59
CA GLY A 489 -13.85 3.58 -17.96
C GLY A 489 -13.66 5.03 -18.45
N ASN A 490 -13.27 5.28 -19.71
CA ASN A 490 -12.90 6.60 -20.22
C ASN A 490 -13.92 7.25 -21.18
N GLN A 491 -14.97 6.58 -21.64
CA GLN A 491 -16.01 7.20 -22.48
C GLN A 491 -17.38 7.11 -21.80
N LYS A 492 -17.96 8.24 -21.34
CA LYS A 492 -19.29 8.27 -20.70
C LYS A 492 -20.33 8.81 -21.68
N ILE A 493 -21.16 7.91 -22.20
CA ILE A 493 -22.32 8.25 -23.06
C ILE A 493 -23.48 8.62 -22.13
N TYR A 494 -24.16 9.74 -22.38
CA TYR A 494 -25.33 10.18 -21.64
C TYR A 494 -26.64 9.73 -22.29
N GLY A 495 -26.66 9.57 -23.60
CA GLY A 495 -27.89 9.25 -24.29
C GLY A 495 -27.82 9.39 -25.80
N VAL A 496 -28.97 9.19 -26.42
CA VAL A 496 -29.21 9.39 -27.85
C VAL A 496 -30.35 10.40 -28.01
N SER A 497 -30.31 11.19 -29.09
CA SER A 497 -31.39 12.10 -29.47
C SER A 497 -31.57 12.09 -30.98
N GLN A 498 -32.62 12.76 -31.46
CA GLN A 498 -32.85 13.01 -32.87
C GLN A 498 -33.25 14.45 -33.07
N ASN A 499 -32.57 15.13 -34.01
CA ASN A 499 -32.93 16.48 -34.40
C ASN A 499 -34.34 16.48 -35.01
N SER A 500 -35.23 17.29 -34.45
CA SER A 500 -36.63 17.36 -34.89
C SER A 500 -36.79 17.80 -36.34
N ASN A 501 -35.87 18.63 -36.84
CA ASN A 501 -35.91 19.25 -38.15
C ASN A 501 -35.23 18.39 -39.21
N THR A 502 -34.00 17.94 -38.96
CA THR A 502 -33.23 17.17 -39.96
C THR A 502 -33.50 15.67 -39.92
N LYS A 503 -34.09 15.17 -38.82
CA LYS A 503 -34.26 13.74 -38.51
C LYS A 503 -32.95 12.97 -38.33
N ASP A 504 -31.83 13.68 -38.31
CA ASP A 504 -30.52 13.10 -38.00
C ASP A 504 -30.48 12.67 -36.53
N TYR A 505 -29.93 11.49 -36.28
CA TYR A 505 -29.68 11.02 -34.94
C TYR A 505 -28.34 11.56 -34.42
N LEU A 506 -28.26 11.72 -33.11
CA LEU A 506 -27.05 12.18 -32.44
C LEU A 506 -26.81 11.44 -31.13
N ILE A 507 -25.54 11.25 -30.79
CA ILE A 507 -25.11 10.67 -29.51
C ILE A 507 -24.56 11.79 -28.61
N ILE A 508 -24.90 11.73 -27.32
CA ILE A 508 -24.52 12.72 -26.31
C ILE A 508 -23.40 12.16 -25.44
N PHE A 509 -22.30 12.89 -25.33
CA PHE A 509 -21.11 12.49 -24.57
C PHE A 509 -20.79 13.44 -23.41
N GLN A 510 -20.20 12.88 -22.34
CA GLN A 510 -19.46 13.65 -21.35
C GLN A 510 -18.08 14.04 -21.90
N ASP A 511 -17.79 15.33 -21.89
CA ASP A 511 -16.49 16.04 -21.93
C ASP A 511 -15.19 15.41 -22.50
N TYR A 512 -15.23 14.56 -23.53
CA TYR A 512 -14.02 13.93 -24.12
C TYR A 512 -13.75 14.20 -25.60
N CYS A 513 -14.33 15.24 -26.22
CA CYS A 513 -13.89 15.65 -27.57
C CYS A 513 -12.82 16.76 -27.52
N CYS A 514 -11.82 16.75 -28.43
CA CYS A 514 -10.89 17.90 -28.57
C CYS A 514 -11.72 19.13 -29.00
N LYS A 515 -11.81 20.20 -28.18
CA LYS A 515 -12.49 21.44 -28.57
C LYS A 515 -11.90 22.09 -29.84
N ASN A 516 -10.65 21.76 -30.17
CA ASN A 516 -9.94 22.33 -31.31
C ASN A 516 -10.10 21.50 -32.61
N CYS A 517 -10.35 20.19 -32.53
CA CYS A 517 -10.42 19.34 -33.73
C CYS A 517 -11.58 18.33 -33.76
N GLY A 518 -12.39 18.24 -32.70
CA GLY A 518 -13.57 17.37 -32.63
C GLY A 518 -13.32 15.88 -32.39
N GLU A 519 -12.06 15.45 -32.27
CA GLU A 519 -11.70 14.04 -32.08
C GLU A 519 -12.14 13.52 -30.70
N ILE A 520 -12.74 12.32 -30.69
CA ILE A 520 -13.39 11.68 -29.51
C ILE A 520 -12.42 10.74 -28.76
N ASN A 521 -11.23 10.51 -29.31
CA ASN A 521 -10.18 9.65 -28.75
C ASN A 521 -9.18 10.45 -27.90
N VAL A 522 -9.70 11.14 -26.89
CA VAL A 522 -8.89 11.71 -25.82
C VAL A 522 -8.49 10.60 -24.86
N VAL A 523 -7.19 10.34 -24.71
CA VAL A 523 -6.67 9.41 -23.70
C VAL A 523 -6.51 10.17 -22.38
N GLY A 524 -7.05 9.63 -21.29
CA GLY A 524 -6.86 10.14 -19.92
C GLY A 524 -7.95 11.09 -19.40
N ASN A 525 -8.00 11.22 -18.07
CA ASN A 525 -9.02 12.00 -17.32
C ASN A 525 -9.00 13.53 -17.57
N PHE A 526 -8.14 14.05 -18.45
CA PHE A 526 -7.79 15.48 -18.52
C PHE A 526 -7.93 16.16 -19.91
N GLY A 527 -8.45 15.50 -20.95
CA GLY A 527 -8.74 16.21 -22.21
C GLY A 527 -7.60 16.29 -23.24
N TRP A 528 -6.52 15.49 -23.09
CA TRP A 528 -5.39 15.42 -24.03
C TRP A 528 -5.76 14.90 -25.42
N CYS A 529 -5.33 15.60 -26.48
CA CYS A 529 -5.57 15.18 -27.85
C CYS A 529 -4.26 15.12 -28.66
N LYS A 530 -3.83 13.90 -28.99
CA LYS A 530 -2.62 13.63 -29.76
C LYS A 530 -2.56 14.39 -31.10
N PRO A 531 -3.58 14.37 -31.97
CA PRO A 531 -3.60 15.19 -33.19
C PRO A 531 -3.43 16.69 -32.92
N CYS A 532 -4.15 17.23 -31.93
CA CYS A 532 -4.07 18.63 -31.52
C CYS A 532 -2.63 18.98 -31.06
N GLN A 533 -1.96 18.11 -30.29
CA GLN A 533 -0.58 18.30 -29.85
C GLN A 533 0.43 18.22 -31.00
N ILE A 534 0.32 17.21 -31.88
CA ILE A 534 1.22 17.06 -33.04
C ILE A 534 1.12 18.27 -33.97
N ASN A 535 -0.09 18.78 -34.21
CA ASN A 535 -0.27 19.97 -35.05
C ASN A 535 0.34 21.21 -34.40
N ASN A 536 0.20 21.39 -33.08
CA ASN A 536 0.85 22.48 -32.36
C ASN A 536 2.38 22.38 -32.42
N LEU A 537 2.96 21.17 -32.30
CA LEU A 537 4.40 20.97 -32.47
C LEU A 537 4.85 21.38 -33.89
N LYS A 538 4.14 20.93 -34.93
CA LYS A 538 4.44 21.29 -36.32
C LYS A 538 4.43 22.79 -36.57
N GLN A 539 3.49 23.53 -35.96
CA GLN A 539 3.42 24.99 -36.07
C GLN A 539 4.61 25.70 -35.41
N ASN A 540 5.28 25.06 -34.45
CA ASN A 540 6.37 25.63 -33.67
C ASN A 540 7.76 25.12 -34.09
N PHE A 541 7.89 24.34 -35.17
CA PHE A 541 9.18 23.81 -35.62
C PHE A 541 10.24 24.89 -35.86
N GLU A 542 9.84 26.10 -36.28
CA GLU A 542 10.75 27.23 -36.49
C GLU A 542 11.36 27.75 -35.17
N ASN A 543 10.71 27.53 -34.03
CA ASN A 543 11.17 27.99 -32.71
C ASN A 543 12.29 27.12 -32.14
N TRP A 544 12.47 25.89 -32.63
CA TRP A 544 13.48 24.93 -32.16
C TRP A 544 14.61 24.70 -33.17
N THR A 545 14.97 25.73 -33.95
CA THR A 545 16.06 25.61 -34.92
C THR A 545 17.44 25.78 -34.28
N SER A 546 18.31 24.82 -34.55
CA SER A 546 19.74 24.83 -34.27
C SER A 546 20.56 25.58 -35.32
N LYS A 547 19.93 26.00 -36.43
CA LYS A 547 20.56 26.41 -37.70
C LYS A 547 21.34 25.29 -38.40
N ASN A 548 21.23 24.05 -37.91
CA ASN A 548 21.74 22.86 -38.55
C ASN A 548 20.57 21.97 -39.00
N LYS A 549 20.49 21.72 -40.31
CA LYS A 549 19.36 21.00 -40.91
C LYS A 549 19.22 19.57 -40.37
N GLU A 550 20.31 18.86 -40.12
CA GLU A 550 20.27 17.45 -39.68
C GLU A 550 19.78 17.33 -38.23
N ILE A 551 20.20 18.25 -37.35
CA ILE A 551 19.73 18.32 -35.96
C ILE A 551 18.26 18.71 -35.90
N ASP A 552 17.83 19.68 -36.72
CA ASP A 552 16.44 20.13 -36.77
C ASP A 552 15.52 19.00 -37.26
N GLU A 553 15.91 18.26 -38.30
CA GLU A 553 15.18 17.09 -38.80
C GLU A 553 15.09 15.97 -37.75
N LEU A 554 16.14 15.74 -36.95
CA LEU A 554 16.12 14.77 -35.86
C LEU A 554 15.11 15.17 -34.78
N ILE A 555 15.15 16.42 -34.30
CA ILE A 555 14.25 16.94 -33.27
C ILE A 555 12.80 16.79 -33.74
N GLN A 556 12.49 17.23 -34.96
CA GLN A 556 11.15 17.11 -35.54
C GLN A 556 10.69 15.65 -35.62
N LYS A 557 11.56 14.74 -36.09
CA LYS A 557 11.24 13.31 -36.18
C LYS A 557 10.90 12.72 -34.81
N MET A 558 11.61 13.12 -33.76
CA MET A 558 11.36 12.64 -32.39
C MET A 558 10.07 13.23 -31.81
N GLN A 559 9.81 14.53 -32.01
CA GLN A 559 8.57 15.20 -31.59
C GLN A 559 7.32 14.57 -32.24
N LEU A 560 7.41 14.06 -33.46
CA LEU A 560 6.30 13.40 -34.16
C LEU A 560 6.00 11.97 -33.67
N LYS A 561 6.87 11.35 -32.85
CA LYS A 561 6.69 9.98 -32.33
C LYS A 561 5.81 9.90 -31.08
N ILE A 562 5.39 11.03 -30.50
CA ILE A 562 4.60 11.07 -29.27
C ILE A 562 3.32 10.23 -29.37
N GLY A 563 3.11 9.37 -28.38
CA GLY A 563 2.01 8.41 -28.22
C GLY A 563 1.17 8.63 -26.96
N LYS A 564 1.69 9.30 -25.93
CA LYS A 564 1.00 9.57 -24.65
C LYS A 564 1.13 11.04 -24.22
N ASP A 565 0.30 11.45 -23.26
CA ASP A 565 0.27 12.81 -22.72
C ASP A 565 1.49 13.17 -21.86
N ASP A 566 2.19 12.17 -21.33
CA ASP A 566 3.38 12.30 -20.51
C ASP A 566 4.70 12.07 -21.28
N ASP A 567 4.64 11.81 -22.58
CA ASP A 567 5.83 11.64 -23.42
C ASP A 567 6.68 12.92 -23.48
N ILE A 568 8.00 12.73 -23.55
CA ILE A 568 8.97 13.82 -23.52
C ILE A 568 9.10 14.48 -24.89
N ILE A 569 8.97 15.80 -24.91
CA ILE A 569 9.19 16.62 -26.10
C ILE A 569 10.67 16.99 -26.14
N ILE A 570 11.40 16.48 -27.13
CA ILE A 570 12.80 16.85 -27.37
C ILE A 570 12.86 18.25 -27.99
N GLU A 571 13.74 19.11 -27.47
CA GLU A 571 13.86 20.51 -27.91
C GLU A 571 15.31 20.87 -28.31
N TRP A 572 15.46 21.90 -29.14
CA TRP A 572 16.71 22.68 -29.18
C TRP A 572 16.71 23.66 -28.01
N ILE A 573 17.76 23.61 -27.18
CA ILE A 573 17.85 24.39 -25.95
C ILE A 573 19.02 25.36 -26.07
N SER A 574 18.76 26.66 -25.99
CA SER A 574 19.82 27.67 -26.02
C SER A 574 20.72 27.53 -24.79
N TYR A 575 22.04 27.54 -25.00
CA TYR A 575 23.02 27.28 -23.93
C TYR A 575 22.93 28.27 -22.76
N ASN A 576 22.52 29.51 -23.03
CA ASN A 576 22.32 30.53 -21.99
C ASN A 576 21.18 30.20 -21.01
N GLN A 577 20.39 29.17 -21.27
CA GLN A 577 19.36 28.69 -20.34
C GLN A 577 19.92 27.82 -19.21
N PHE A 578 21.20 27.45 -19.24
CA PHE A 578 21.84 26.64 -18.22
C PHE A 578 22.63 27.50 -17.23
N ILE A 579 22.29 27.38 -15.94
CA ILE A 579 22.99 28.02 -14.83
C ILE A 579 23.51 26.98 -13.83
N ASN A 580 24.41 27.39 -12.93
CA ASN A 580 25.00 26.51 -11.91
C ASN A 580 25.64 25.24 -12.49
N ILE A 581 26.32 25.38 -13.63
CA ILE A 581 27.00 24.27 -14.31
C ILE A 581 28.16 23.80 -13.43
N LYS A 582 28.15 22.52 -13.04
CA LYS A 582 29.18 21.90 -12.20
C LYS A 582 29.57 20.56 -12.79
N GLU A 583 30.87 20.32 -12.94
CA GLU A 583 31.40 19.04 -13.40
C GLU A 583 30.99 17.91 -12.44
N ILE A 584 30.49 16.81 -13.00
CA ILE A 584 30.18 15.57 -12.27
C ILE A 584 31.31 14.57 -12.52
N SER A 585 31.68 14.38 -13.79
CA SER A 585 32.70 13.44 -14.20
C SER A 585 33.29 13.79 -15.55
N LYS A 586 34.48 13.26 -15.77
CA LYS A 586 35.24 13.37 -17.01
C LYS A 586 35.96 12.06 -17.25
N ASP A 587 35.74 11.48 -18.43
CA ASP A 587 36.50 10.36 -18.95
C ASP A 587 37.06 10.70 -20.35
N ASP A 588 37.69 9.72 -21.01
CA ASP A 588 38.33 9.91 -22.32
C ASP A 588 37.32 10.14 -23.46
N PHE A 589 36.03 9.84 -23.25
CA PHE A 589 34.98 9.88 -24.28
C PHE A 589 33.99 11.03 -24.08
N ALA A 590 33.67 11.37 -22.83
CA ALA A 590 32.68 12.39 -22.49
C ALA A 590 32.98 13.14 -21.18
N MET A 591 32.51 14.39 -21.13
CA MET A 591 32.42 15.17 -19.89
C MET A 591 30.95 15.35 -19.51
N ILE A 592 30.62 15.07 -18.25
CA ILE A 592 29.27 15.21 -17.71
C ILE A 592 29.24 16.37 -16.70
N TYR A 593 28.30 17.29 -16.90
CA TYR A 593 28.06 18.41 -15.98
C TYR A 593 26.63 18.37 -15.47
N SER A 594 26.42 18.72 -14.20
CA SER A 594 25.09 19.05 -13.69
C SER A 594 24.79 20.52 -13.95
N ALA A 595 23.58 20.84 -14.37
CA ALA A 595 23.14 22.21 -14.56
C ALA A 595 21.67 22.39 -14.14
N ILE A 596 21.25 23.64 -13.98
CA ILE A 596 19.85 24.02 -13.84
C ILE A 596 19.42 24.62 -15.18
N TRP A 597 18.45 23.97 -15.82
CA TRP A 597 17.75 24.49 -16.99
C TRP A 597 16.65 25.45 -16.54
N MET A 598 16.84 26.75 -16.77
CA MET A 598 15.96 27.82 -16.26
C MET A 598 14.52 27.69 -16.74
N GLU A 599 14.32 27.42 -18.03
CA GLU A 599 12.97 27.32 -18.59
C GLU A 599 12.33 25.96 -18.30
N GLY A 600 13.13 24.89 -18.26
CA GLY A 600 12.65 23.53 -18.05
C GLY A 600 11.90 22.96 -19.26
N PRO A 601 11.55 21.66 -19.24
CA PRO A 601 10.95 20.96 -20.37
C PRO A 601 9.53 21.43 -20.63
N LEU A 602 9.19 21.45 -21.91
CA LEU A 602 7.82 21.64 -22.35
C LEU A 602 6.97 20.41 -21.99
N GLN A 603 5.81 20.63 -21.37
CA GLN A 603 4.87 19.58 -20.99
C GLN A 603 3.43 19.99 -21.29
N TYR A 604 2.53 19.02 -21.32
CA TYR A 604 1.11 19.28 -21.51
C TYR A 604 0.47 19.81 -20.21
N ASP A 605 -0.21 20.97 -20.28
CA ASP A 605 -0.91 21.55 -19.13
C ASP A 605 -2.26 20.85 -18.90
N TRP A 606 -2.33 20.01 -17.86
CA TRP A 606 -3.52 19.27 -17.49
C TRP A 606 -4.53 20.07 -16.65
N TYR A 607 -4.15 21.21 -16.06
CA TYR A 607 -5.01 21.98 -15.16
C TYR A 607 -5.85 23.02 -15.88
N ASN A 608 -5.26 23.78 -16.81
CA ASN A 608 -5.89 25.00 -17.35
C ASN A 608 -6.31 24.89 -18.83
N GLY A 609 -6.18 23.71 -19.43
CA GLY A 609 -6.66 23.45 -20.77
C GLY A 609 -5.55 23.38 -21.81
N ARG A 610 -5.26 22.15 -22.20
CA ARG A 610 -4.98 21.65 -23.55
C ARG A 610 -3.87 22.27 -24.41
N GLU A 611 -3.01 23.09 -23.83
CA GLU A 611 -1.84 23.68 -24.50
C GLU A 611 -0.53 23.24 -23.83
N GLN A 612 0.57 23.33 -24.58
CA GLN A 612 1.92 23.03 -24.08
C GLN A 612 2.42 24.20 -23.24
N LYS A 613 2.85 23.95 -22.00
CA LYS A 613 3.43 24.95 -21.12
C LYS A 613 4.66 24.42 -20.39
N ARG A 614 5.54 25.34 -20.01
CA ARG A 614 6.67 25.05 -19.13
C ARG A 614 6.21 25.14 -17.67
N MET A 615 5.81 24.01 -17.10
CA MET A 615 5.31 23.95 -15.71
C MET A 615 6.43 23.94 -14.67
N PHE A 616 7.61 23.45 -15.05
CA PHE A 616 8.74 23.21 -14.14
C PHE A 616 9.96 24.03 -14.55
N THR A 617 9.96 25.32 -14.22
CA THR A 617 11.16 26.16 -14.37
C THR A 617 12.26 25.72 -13.40
N ASN A 618 13.51 25.99 -13.75
CA ASN A 618 14.69 25.61 -12.98
C ASN A 618 14.86 24.10 -12.77
N LYS A 619 14.62 23.31 -13.82
CA LYS A 619 14.80 21.86 -13.77
C LYS A 619 16.28 21.48 -13.73
N LYS A 620 16.66 20.61 -12.81
CA LYS A 620 18.02 20.05 -12.78
C LYS A 620 18.21 19.03 -13.90
N VAL A 621 19.27 19.18 -14.68
CA VAL A 621 19.60 18.37 -15.86
C VAL A 621 21.08 17.97 -15.83
N ALA A 622 21.43 16.94 -16.61
CA ALA A 622 22.79 16.58 -16.91
C ALA A 622 23.14 17.01 -18.35
N LEU A 623 24.31 17.61 -18.53
CA LEU A 623 24.86 18.05 -19.81
C LEU A 623 25.99 17.10 -20.18
N LYS A 624 25.81 16.31 -21.24
CA LYS A 624 26.82 15.38 -21.76
C LYS A 624 27.52 16.02 -22.96
N TYR A 625 28.82 16.27 -22.80
CA TYR A 625 29.72 16.76 -23.84
C TYR A 625 30.52 15.58 -24.39
N LEU A 626 30.44 15.30 -25.69
CA LEU A 626 31.23 14.25 -26.33
C LEU A 626 32.58 14.83 -26.80
N CYS A 627 33.67 14.07 -26.64
CA CYS A 627 35.03 14.55 -26.92
C CYS A 627 35.28 14.87 -28.42
N ASN A 628 34.41 14.45 -29.35
CA ASN A 628 34.39 14.83 -30.77
C ASN A 628 33.04 15.44 -31.23
N SER A 629 32.30 16.09 -30.33
CA SER A 629 30.96 16.68 -30.54
C SER A 629 30.80 17.74 -31.65
N GLN A 630 31.79 17.95 -32.52
CA GLN A 630 31.62 18.65 -33.80
C GLN A 630 31.14 17.70 -34.91
N ASP A 631 31.36 16.38 -34.78
CA ASP A 631 30.78 15.37 -35.68
C ASP A 631 29.33 15.09 -35.27
N ILE A 632 28.40 15.50 -36.14
CA ILE A 632 26.96 15.33 -35.95
C ILE A 632 26.59 13.84 -35.90
N ASN A 633 27.32 12.98 -36.62
CA ASN A 633 27.01 11.55 -36.68
C ASN A 633 27.18 10.86 -35.33
N GLU A 634 28.16 11.28 -34.53
CA GLU A 634 28.43 10.72 -33.20
C GLU A 634 27.25 11.00 -32.26
N ILE A 635 26.72 12.23 -32.27
CA ILE A 635 25.55 12.64 -31.48
C ILE A 635 24.28 11.94 -31.99
N LEU A 636 24.12 11.81 -33.30
CA LEU A 636 22.99 11.10 -33.89
C LEU A 636 22.97 9.62 -33.49
N ASN A 637 24.13 8.97 -33.46
CA ASN A 637 24.26 7.58 -33.02
C ASN A 637 23.95 7.45 -31.52
N GLU A 638 24.51 8.32 -30.69
CA GLU A 638 24.24 8.34 -29.25
C GLU A 638 22.74 8.50 -28.94
N ILE A 639 22.06 9.46 -29.58
CA ILE A 639 20.61 9.69 -29.41
C ILE A 639 19.80 8.50 -29.93
N ARG A 640 20.22 7.87 -31.03
CA ARG A 640 19.56 6.68 -31.58
C ARG A 640 19.70 5.48 -30.64
N GLU A 641 20.88 5.23 -30.08
CA GLU A 641 21.10 4.16 -29.10
C GLU A 641 20.21 4.34 -27.87
N HIS A 642 20.11 5.56 -27.34
CA HIS A 642 19.20 5.90 -26.24
C HIS A 642 17.70 5.79 -26.60
N SER A 643 17.36 5.77 -27.90
CA SER A 643 15.97 5.69 -28.38
C SER A 643 15.55 4.27 -28.79
N ILE A 644 16.48 3.30 -28.81
CA ILE A 644 16.28 1.96 -29.38
C ILE A 644 16.38 0.85 -28.31
N SER A 645 17.04 1.07 -27.16
CA SER A 645 17.06 0.06 -26.11
C SER A 645 15.71 -0.02 -25.37
N ASN A 646 15.30 -1.24 -25.00
CA ASN A 646 14.08 -1.55 -24.25
C ASN A 646 14.37 -1.77 -22.75
N ASP A 647 15.50 -1.26 -22.24
CA ASP A 647 15.95 -1.50 -20.87
C ASP A 647 15.71 -0.28 -19.96
N ASP A 648 15.38 -0.56 -18.70
CA ASP A 648 15.08 0.40 -17.62
C ASP A 648 16.23 1.37 -17.24
N GLU A 649 17.34 1.38 -18.00
CA GLU A 649 18.56 2.16 -17.74
C GLU A 649 18.68 3.45 -18.58
N ILE A 650 17.70 3.77 -19.44
CA ILE A 650 17.78 4.93 -20.33
C ILE A 650 17.46 6.23 -19.59
N LEU A 651 18.43 7.16 -19.59
CA LEU A 651 18.17 8.54 -19.20
C LEU A 651 17.33 9.24 -20.25
N ASN A 652 16.24 9.86 -19.79
CA ASN A 652 15.40 10.68 -20.65
C ASN A 652 16.20 11.83 -21.29
N ILE A 653 16.13 11.93 -22.62
CA ILE A 653 16.71 13.04 -23.40
C ILE A 653 15.68 14.18 -23.45
N TYR A 654 16.04 15.34 -22.93
CA TYR A 654 15.21 16.54 -23.02
C TYR A 654 15.50 17.38 -24.25
N GLY A 655 16.73 17.33 -24.78
CA GLY A 655 17.08 18.18 -25.89
C GLY A 655 18.55 18.16 -26.27
N ILE A 656 18.87 19.02 -27.22
CA ILE A 656 20.22 19.26 -27.73
C ILE A 656 20.54 20.74 -27.54
N SER A 657 21.77 21.04 -27.15
CA SER A 657 22.30 22.40 -27.06
C SER A 657 23.64 22.49 -27.79
N GLN A 658 24.22 23.68 -27.85
CA GLN A 658 25.55 23.89 -28.41
C GLN A 658 26.31 24.92 -27.60
N TYR A 659 27.55 24.58 -27.24
CA TYR A 659 28.43 25.50 -26.53
C TYR A 659 28.82 26.68 -27.43
N PRO A 660 28.59 27.94 -27.02
CA PRO A 660 28.76 29.10 -27.90
C PRO A 660 30.18 29.27 -28.45
N SER A 661 31.21 28.97 -27.64
CA SER A 661 32.62 29.23 -27.97
C SER A 661 33.25 28.14 -28.84
N THR A 662 33.04 26.86 -28.52
CA THR A 662 33.66 25.74 -29.25
C THR A 662 32.78 25.19 -30.37
N LYS A 663 31.50 25.58 -30.40
CA LYS A 663 30.46 25.01 -31.29
C LYS A 663 30.20 23.52 -31.10
N ASN A 664 30.70 22.94 -30.01
CA ASN A 664 30.45 21.57 -29.61
C ASN A 664 28.98 21.42 -29.21
N TYR A 665 28.30 20.42 -29.78
CA TYR A 665 26.95 20.08 -29.35
C TYR A 665 26.97 19.36 -28.00
N ILE A 666 25.87 19.50 -27.27
CA ILE A 666 25.68 18.99 -25.91
C ILE A 666 24.34 18.27 -25.87
N ILE A 667 24.31 17.06 -25.34
CA ILE A 667 23.06 16.33 -25.10
C ILE A 667 22.56 16.70 -23.70
N VAL A 668 21.29 17.07 -23.61
CA VAL A 668 20.63 17.49 -22.37
C VAL A 668 19.78 16.34 -21.85
N LEU A 669 20.20 15.77 -20.74
CA LEU A 669 19.65 14.54 -20.15
C LEU A 669 18.98 14.81 -18.80
N GLN A 670 18.14 13.87 -18.37
CA GLN A 670 17.66 13.79 -17.00
C GLN A 670 18.82 13.76 -16.00
N ASP A 671 18.62 14.37 -14.82
CA ASP A 671 19.56 14.33 -13.69
C ASP A 671 19.66 12.92 -13.09
N GLY A 672 20.40 12.05 -13.76
CA GLY A 672 20.53 10.63 -13.41
C GLY A 672 21.97 10.14 -13.20
N TYR A 673 22.93 11.04 -13.06
CA TYR A 673 24.33 10.69 -12.75
C TYR A 673 24.62 10.80 -11.26
N CYS A 674 25.32 9.80 -10.74
CA CYS A 674 25.79 9.75 -9.37
C CYS A 674 26.86 10.81 -9.12
N LYS A 675 26.68 11.60 -8.06
CA LYS A 675 27.62 12.66 -7.68
C LYS A 675 28.94 12.15 -7.11
N ASP A 676 28.94 10.92 -6.57
CA ASP A 676 30.09 10.38 -5.86
C ASP A 676 31.05 9.63 -6.81
N CYS A 677 30.52 8.94 -7.82
CA CYS A 677 31.34 8.17 -8.78
C CYS A 677 31.19 8.59 -10.24
N GLY A 678 30.27 9.50 -10.57
CA GLY A 678 30.10 9.99 -11.94
C GLY A 678 29.39 9.05 -12.91
N ARG A 679 29.05 7.82 -12.51
CA ARG A 679 28.30 6.86 -13.32
C ARG A 679 26.80 7.14 -13.27
N ILE A 680 26.04 6.61 -14.23
CA ILE A 680 24.57 6.62 -14.17
C ILE A 680 24.11 5.90 -12.90
N TYR A 681 23.10 6.44 -12.22
CA TYR A 681 22.48 5.79 -11.07
C TYR A 681 21.88 4.46 -11.51
N THR A 682 22.19 3.38 -10.79
CA THR A 682 21.56 2.06 -10.95
C THR A 682 20.03 2.13 -10.85
N ASN A 683 19.51 3.02 -10.01
CA ASN A 683 18.09 3.39 -10.06
C ASN A 683 17.97 4.92 -10.11
N VAL A 684 17.68 5.45 -11.30
CA VAL A 684 17.60 6.89 -11.59
C VAL A 684 16.52 7.58 -10.78
N ASN A 685 15.34 6.96 -10.65
CA ASN A 685 14.19 7.52 -9.94
C ASN A 685 14.48 7.73 -8.45
N LYS A 686 15.15 6.76 -7.82
CA LYS A 686 15.54 6.81 -6.40
C LYS A 686 16.92 7.45 -6.19
N LYS A 687 17.61 7.87 -7.26
CA LYS A 687 19.00 8.37 -7.23
C LYS A 687 19.96 7.45 -6.47
N TRP A 688 19.83 6.16 -6.73
CA TRP A 688 20.60 5.13 -6.06
C TRP A 688 21.72 4.58 -6.94
N CYS A 689 22.93 4.47 -6.39
CA CYS A 689 24.10 3.95 -7.09
C CYS A 689 24.63 2.73 -6.34
N LYS A 690 24.43 1.53 -6.90
CA LYS A 690 24.91 0.27 -6.31
C LYS A 690 26.42 0.29 -6.05
N PRO A 691 27.29 0.68 -7.00
CA PRO A 691 28.73 0.77 -6.75
C PRO A 691 29.11 1.69 -5.58
N CYS A 692 28.45 2.83 -5.43
CA CYS A 692 28.73 3.75 -4.31
C CYS A 692 28.23 3.18 -2.98
N GLN A 693 27.09 2.51 -2.95
CA GLN A 693 26.63 1.84 -1.73
C GLN A 693 27.61 0.74 -1.31
N LEU A 694 28.02 -0.13 -2.24
CA LEU A 694 28.98 -1.20 -1.95
C LEU A 694 30.32 -0.62 -1.44
N ASN A 695 30.87 0.38 -2.11
CA ASN A 695 32.08 1.07 -1.64
C ASN A 695 31.90 1.73 -0.26
N ASN A 696 30.71 2.26 0.04
CA ASN A 696 30.42 2.83 1.36
C ASN A 696 30.29 1.75 2.44
N LEU A 697 29.76 0.56 2.12
CA LEU A 697 29.74 -0.57 3.03
C LEU A 697 31.15 -1.09 3.30
N GLU A 698 31.98 -1.23 2.26
CA GLU A 698 33.40 -1.63 2.38
C GLU A 698 34.23 -0.62 3.19
N LYS A 699 34.01 0.69 3.03
CA LYS A 699 34.76 1.72 3.78
C LYS A 699 34.31 1.85 5.23
N ASN A 700 33.04 1.54 5.52
CA ASN A 700 32.47 1.60 6.87
C ASN A 700 32.48 0.23 7.54
N LEU A 701 33.65 -0.45 7.53
CA LEU A 701 33.92 -1.71 8.27
C LEU A 701 33.55 -1.68 9.77
N SER A 702 33.09 -0.55 10.30
CA SER A 702 32.51 -0.39 11.63
C SER A 702 31.10 -0.99 11.81
N TYR A 703 30.43 -1.51 10.77
CA TYR A 703 29.08 -2.10 10.89
C TYR A 703 29.06 -3.56 11.39
N GLY A 704 30.12 -4.01 12.06
CA GLY A 704 30.17 -5.30 12.76
C GLY A 704 31.16 -6.25 12.11
N ILE A 705 32.36 -6.34 12.68
CA ILE A 705 33.31 -7.43 12.42
C ILE A 705 32.93 -8.53 13.42
N SER A 706 32.67 -9.74 12.94
CA SER A 706 32.28 -10.88 13.77
C SER A 706 33.46 -11.53 14.52
N GLU A 707 34.67 -11.00 14.31
CA GLU A 707 35.96 -11.62 14.65
C GLU A 707 36.19 -12.98 13.95
N ASN A 708 35.32 -13.34 12.99
CA ASN A 708 35.38 -14.57 12.22
C ASN A 708 35.39 -14.28 10.71
N GLU A 709 36.56 -14.48 10.09
CA GLU A 709 36.78 -14.21 8.66
C GLU A 709 35.78 -14.93 7.75
N SER A 710 35.31 -16.13 8.10
CA SER A 710 34.33 -16.87 7.28
C SER A 710 32.95 -16.22 7.30
N ILE A 711 32.52 -15.68 8.45
CA ILE A 711 31.25 -14.94 8.57
C ILE A 711 31.36 -13.59 7.88
N ASP A 712 32.48 -12.90 8.06
CA ASP A 712 32.70 -11.58 7.46
C ASP A 712 32.71 -11.68 5.92
N ASN A 713 33.40 -12.69 5.37
CA ASN A 713 33.37 -12.99 3.93
C ASN A 713 31.96 -13.35 3.45
N PHE A 714 31.22 -14.16 4.21
CA PHE A 714 29.83 -14.49 3.89
C PHE A 714 28.91 -13.25 3.86
N ILE A 715 29.04 -12.36 4.85
CA ILE A 715 28.25 -11.12 4.89
C ILE A 715 28.57 -10.26 3.67
N GLN A 716 29.84 -10.14 3.28
CA GLN A 716 30.23 -9.43 2.05
C GLN A 716 29.62 -10.08 0.79
N GLU A 717 29.67 -11.42 0.68
CA GLU A 717 28.99 -12.15 -0.41
C GLU A 717 27.50 -11.80 -0.50
N MET A 718 26.80 -11.73 0.64
CA MET A 718 25.38 -11.36 0.67
C MET A 718 25.14 -9.89 0.32
N GLN A 719 26.00 -8.97 0.76
CA GLN A 719 25.90 -7.55 0.42
C GLN A 719 26.11 -7.31 -1.09
N LEU A 720 26.97 -8.08 -1.76
CA LEU A 720 27.17 -8.01 -3.22
C LEU A 720 25.92 -8.41 -4.02
N LYS A 721 25.04 -9.25 -3.45
CA LYS A 721 23.75 -9.65 -4.06
C LYS A 721 22.71 -8.52 -4.12
N ILE A 722 22.90 -7.42 -3.39
CA ILE A 722 21.98 -6.27 -3.39
C ILE A 722 21.75 -5.77 -4.83
N SER A 723 20.50 -5.69 -5.24
CA SER A 723 20.08 -5.36 -6.61
C SER A 723 19.17 -4.13 -6.67
N CYS A 724 18.48 -3.82 -5.57
CA CYS A 724 17.52 -2.73 -5.43
C CYS A 724 17.78 -1.97 -4.12
N PRO A 725 17.51 -0.66 -4.03
CA PRO A 725 17.77 0.10 -2.80
C PRO A 725 16.81 -0.24 -1.64
N SER A 726 15.78 -1.05 -1.89
CA SER A 726 14.91 -1.60 -0.83
C SER A 726 15.40 -2.95 -0.30
N ASP A 727 16.43 -3.54 -0.89
CA ASP A 727 17.00 -4.80 -0.41
C ASP A 727 17.64 -4.59 0.96
N ILE A 728 17.62 -5.66 1.74
CA ILE A 728 18.14 -5.71 3.09
C ILE A 728 19.67 -5.78 3.04
N ILE A 729 20.30 -4.98 3.90
CA ILE A 729 21.74 -5.02 4.10
C ILE A 729 22.00 -6.04 5.21
N VAL A 730 22.49 -7.22 4.84
CA VAL A 730 22.88 -8.27 5.78
C VAL A 730 24.08 -7.78 6.59
N GLU A 731 24.02 -7.91 7.91
CA GLU A 731 25.09 -7.46 8.82
C GLU A 731 25.34 -8.42 9.98
N TRP A 732 26.48 -8.25 10.65
CA TRP A 732 26.75 -8.88 11.93
C TRP A 732 26.09 -8.07 13.04
N ILE A 733 25.27 -8.72 13.88
CA ILE A 733 24.48 -8.04 14.90
C ILE A 733 24.96 -8.50 16.29
N PRO A 734 25.56 -7.62 17.10
CA PRO A 734 25.95 -7.96 18.47
C PRO A 734 24.77 -8.46 19.31
N TYR A 735 24.94 -9.55 20.05
CA TYR A 735 23.83 -10.18 20.78
C TYR A 735 23.15 -9.26 21.82
N ASN A 736 23.89 -8.31 22.40
CA ASN A 736 23.37 -7.34 23.37
C ASN A 736 22.37 -6.31 22.78
N GLN A 737 22.21 -6.29 21.45
CA GLN A 737 21.22 -5.51 20.72
C GLN A 737 19.81 -6.08 20.81
N PHE A 738 19.67 -7.34 21.24
CA PHE A 738 18.38 -7.98 21.40
C PHE A 738 17.84 -7.82 22.82
N SER A 739 16.53 -7.61 22.92
CA SER A 739 15.77 -7.52 24.18
C SER A 739 14.42 -8.21 24.01
N ASN A 740 13.74 -8.51 25.12
CA ASN A 740 12.46 -9.24 25.14
C ASN A 740 12.54 -10.54 24.34
N ILE A 741 13.56 -11.37 24.64
CA ILE A 741 13.80 -12.63 23.94
C ILE A 741 12.83 -13.68 24.51
N GLU A 742 11.94 -14.20 23.68
CA GLU A 742 10.91 -15.17 24.06
C GLU A 742 10.94 -16.37 23.11
N GLU A 743 10.95 -17.60 23.62
CA GLU A 743 10.89 -18.81 22.78
C GLU A 743 9.50 -18.91 22.12
N ILE A 744 9.48 -19.01 20.79
CA ILE A 744 8.22 -19.11 20.01
C ILE A 744 8.06 -20.45 19.30
N GLY A 745 9.10 -21.27 19.25
CA GLY A 745 9.02 -22.61 18.67
C GLY A 745 10.30 -23.39 18.79
N LYS A 746 10.18 -24.71 18.90
CA LYS A 746 11.29 -25.66 18.97
C LYS A 746 11.07 -26.81 18.00
N GLY A 747 11.96 -26.93 17.03
CA GLY A 747 11.98 -28.02 16.05
C GLY A 747 13.04 -29.07 16.37
N GLY A 748 13.19 -30.05 15.47
CA GLY A 748 14.22 -31.10 15.59
C GLY A 748 15.65 -30.58 15.41
N PHE A 749 15.83 -29.46 14.71
CA PHE A 749 17.15 -28.93 14.32
C PHE A 749 17.45 -27.52 14.84
N ALA A 750 16.43 -26.78 15.29
CA ALA A 750 16.55 -25.38 15.71
C ALA A 750 15.58 -25.02 16.83
N ILE A 751 15.94 -24.02 17.62
CA ILE A 751 15.03 -23.29 18.51
C ILE A 751 14.85 -21.88 17.94
N VAL A 752 13.63 -21.40 17.90
CA VAL A 752 13.28 -20.07 17.38
C VAL A 752 12.75 -19.19 18.52
N TYR A 753 13.33 -18.00 18.64
CA TYR A 753 12.89 -16.97 19.58
C TYR A 753 12.34 -15.76 18.83
N SER A 754 11.46 -14.99 19.45
CA SER A 754 11.18 -13.61 19.03
C SER A 754 12.00 -12.63 19.88
N ALA A 755 12.40 -11.50 19.31
CA ALA A 755 13.13 -10.46 20.03
C ALA A 755 12.88 -9.07 19.43
N ILE A 756 13.17 -8.03 20.21
CA ILE A 756 13.27 -6.64 19.76
C ILE A 756 14.74 -6.31 19.51
N TRP A 757 15.06 -5.95 18.27
CA TRP A 757 16.36 -5.40 17.90
C TRP A 757 16.35 -3.88 18.09
N LYS A 758 17.11 -3.40 19.09
CA LYS A 758 17.13 -2.01 19.56
C LYS A 758 17.53 -1.03 18.45
N ASP A 759 18.70 -1.24 17.86
CA ASP A 759 19.20 -0.38 16.78
C ASP A 759 18.43 -0.60 15.47
N GLY A 760 18.05 -1.85 15.19
CA GLY A 760 17.29 -2.25 14.01
C GLY A 760 18.04 -2.09 12.68
N PRO A 761 17.41 -2.49 11.55
CA PRO A 761 18.10 -2.64 10.27
C PRO A 761 18.45 -1.30 9.63
N LEU A 762 19.55 -1.29 8.86
CA LEU A 762 19.91 -0.18 7.98
C LEU A 762 18.98 -0.09 6.77
N LYS A 763 18.50 1.12 6.47
CA LYS A 763 17.69 1.44 5.30
C LYS A 763 18.13 2.77 4.69
N ILE A 764 18.03 2.87 3.37
CA ILE A 764 18.26 4.13 2.64
C ILE A 764 17.10 5.10 2.92
N ASP A 765 17.41 6.31 3.39
CA ASP A 765 16.44 7.40 3.55
C ASP A 765 16.40 8.28 2.30
N TYR A 766 15.33 8.10 1.53
CA TYR A 766 15.10 8.81 0.27
C TYR A 766 14.67 10.27 0.44
N ARG A 767 14.31 10.71 1.66
CA ARG A 767 13.76 12.07 1.87
C ARG A 767 14.84 13.16 1.92
N TYR A 768 16.09 12.83 2.28
CA TYR A 768 17.10 13.86 2.60
C TYR A 768 18.36 13.81 1.72
N ASP A 769 18.90 12.62 1.40
CA ASP A 769 20.11 12.49 0.55
C ASP A 769 20.44 11.06 0.06
N GLY A 770 19.66 10.04 0.40
CA GLY A 770 19.97 8.65 0.07
C GLY A 770 21.02 8.01 1.00
N LYS A 771 21.28 8.60 2.18
CA LYS A 771 22.13 7.98 3.21
C LYS A 771 21.42 6.83 3.93
N LEU A 772 22.24 5.95 4.51
CA LEU A 772 21.80 4.88 5.38
C LEU A 772 21.38 5.43 6.75
N LYS A 773 20.22 4.99 7.24
CA LYS A 773 19.71 5.23 8.59
C LYS A 773 19.22 3.91 9.20
N ARG A 774 19.33 3.78 10.51
CA ARG A 774 18.77 2.63 11.24
C ARG A 774 17.30 2.84 11.60
N ILE A 775 16.51 1.78 11.56
CA ILE A 775 15.10 1.77 11.98
C ILE A 775 15.00 1.07 13.34
N PRO A 776 14.96 1.81 14.46
CA PRO A 776 15.07 1.21 15.78
C PRO A 776 13.84 0.36 16.16
N ASN A 777 14.04 -0.51 17.15
CA ASN A 777 13.01 -1.34 17.80
C ASN A 777 12.26 -2.28 16.84
N LYS A 778 12.97 -2.86 15.87
CA LYS A 778 12.38 -3.83 14.93
C LYS A 778 12.19 -5.19 15.62
N LYS A 779 10.97 -5.73 15.58
CA LYS A 779 10.69 -7.11 16.00
C LYS A 779 11.26 -8.09 14.97
N VAL A 780 12.02 -9.07 15.43
CA VAL A 780 12.74 -10.08 14.61
C VAL A 780 12.56 -11.49 15.18
N ALA A 781 12.80 -12.50 14.35
CA ALA A 781 12.90 -13.90 14.76
C ALA A 781 14.39 -14.32 14.82
N LEU A 782 14.78 -14.97 15.91
CA LEU A 782 16.12 -15.49 16.15
C LEU A 782 16.08 -17.01 15.98
N LYS A 783 16.65 -17.54 14.89
CA LYS A 783 16.75 -19.00 14.67
C LYS A 783 18.12 -19.48 15.16
N CYS A 784 18.14 -20.20 16.28
CA CYS A 784 19.34 -20.79 16.87
C CYS A 784 19.46 -22.25 16.40
N LEU A 785 20.53 -22.57 15.67
CA LEU A 785 20.82 -23.95 15.26
C LEU A 785 21.66 -24.65 16.33
N ASN A 786 21.20 -25.83 16.76
CA ASN A 786 21.88 -26.61 17.79
C ASN A 786 23.27 -27.07 17.30
N ASN A 787 24.29 -26.96 18.16
CA ASN A 787 25.68 -27.37 17.88
C ASN A 787 26.33 -26.62 16.70
N SER A 788 26.01 -25.34 16.51
CA SER A 788 26.59 -24.51 15.44
C SER A 788 27.92 -23.86 15.83
N GLN A 789 28.49 -24.24 16.98
CA GLN A 789 29.76 -23.74 17.55
C GLN A 789 30.94 -23.77 16.56
N ASN A 790 30.99 -24.75 15.66
CA ASN A 790 31.95 -24.82 14.56
C ASN A 790 31.24 -24.45 13.25
N ILE A 791 31.63 -23.33 12.63
CA ILE A 791 31.15 -22.98 11.29
C ILE A 791 31.47 -24.14 10.35
N ASN A 792 30.43 -24.81 9.89
CA ASN A 792 30.51 -25.78 8.81
C ASN A 792 29.88 -25.13 7.57
N ASN A 793 30.39 -25.46 6.38
CA ASN A 793 29.79 -25.10 5.09
C ASN A 793 28.27 -25.38 5.08
N LYS A 794 27.80 -26.40 5.81
CA LYS A 794 26.37 -26.68 5.96
C LYS A 794 25.55 -25.51 6.54
N PHE A 795 26.05 -24.81 7.57
CA PHE A 795 25.37 -23.64 8.14
C PHE A 795 25.31 -22.49 7.14
N LEU A 796 26.45 -22.12 6.56
CA LEU A 796 26.53 -21.02 5.61
C LEU A 796 25.69 -21.29 4.35
N ASN A 797 25.67 -22.54 3.88
CA ASN A 797 24.82 -22.94 2.76
C ASN A 797 23.33 -22.76 3.09
N GLU A 798 22.87 -23.09 4.30
CA GLU A 798 21.48 -22.81 4.70
C GLU A 798 21.20 -21.28 4.72
N VAL A 799 22.10 -20.49 5.29
CA VAL A 799 21.90 -19.03 5.39
C VAL A 799 21.89 -18.36 4.00
N LYS A 800 22.67 -18.87 3.04
CA LYS A 800 22.77 -18.35 1.66
C LYS A 800 21.44 -18.36 0.89
N GLU A 801 20.52 -19.25 1.27
CA GLU A 801 19.24 -19.47 0.58
C GLU A 801 18.11 -18.56 1.06
N TYR A 802 18.28 -17.87 2.18
CA TYR A 802 17.32 -16.87 2.62
C TYR A 802 17.40 -15.60 1.74
N SER A 803 16.27 -14.93 1.56
CA SER A 803 16.22 -13.74 0.71
C SER A 803 16.67 -12.48 1.46
N ILE A 804 17.14 -11.50 0.69
CA ILE A 804 17.37 -10.13 1.12
C ILE A 804 16.38 -9.15 0.48
N SER A 805 15.50 -9.63 -0.40
CA SER A 805 14.50 -8.84 -1.14
C SER A 805 13.13 -9.11 -0.56
N ASN A 806 12.39 -8.03 -0.25
CA ASN A 806 11.03 -8.15 0.28
C ASN A 806 10.01 -8.76 -0.70
N ASN A 807 10.37 -8.90 -1.98
CA ASN A 807 9.46 -9.32 -3.04
C ASN A 807 9.68 -10.77 -3.49
N ASP A 808 10.60 -11.51 -2.85
CA ASP A 808 10.96 -12.85 -3.29
C ASP A 808 10.02 -13.94 -2.74
N ASN A 809 9.06 -13.58 -1.87
CA ASN A 809 8.20 -14.52 -1.14
C ASN A 809 8.96 -15.64 -0.40
N ILE A 810 10.24 -15.38 -0.08
CA ILE A 810 11.11 -16.18 0.76
C ILE A 810 11.37 -15.36 2.02
N LEU A 811 11.50 -16.01 3.18
CA LEU A 811 11.71 -15.31 4.43
C LEU A 811 13.01 -14.50 4.40
N ASN A 812 12.96 -13.27 4.89
CA ASN A 812 14.08 -12.35 4.78
C ASN A 812 15.11 -12.55 5.90
N LEU A 813 16.39 -12.47 5.52
CA LEU A 813 17.54 -12.46 6.41
C LEU A 813 18.04 -11.04 6.65
N TYR A 814 18.04 -10.61 7.92
CA TYR A 814 18.64 -9.35 8.34
C TYR A 814 20.12 -9.46 8.68
N GLY A 815 20.57 -10.62 9.16
CA GLY A 815 21.94 -10.76 9.65
C GLY A 815 22.20 -12.04 10.40
N ILE A 816 23.42 -12.11 10.93
CA ILE A 816 23.90 -13.19 11.79
C ILE A 816 24.30 -12.59 13.14
N SER A 817 24.07 -13.34 14.21
CA SER A 817 24.59 -13.08 15.54
C SER A 817 25.20 -14.35 16.13
N GLN A 818 25.78 -14.26 17.32
CA GLN A 818 26.25 -15.41 18.08
C GLN A 818 25.86 -15.27 19.53
N ASN A 819 25.34 -16.36 20.10
CA ASN A 819 25.04 -16.42 21.53
C ASN A 819 26.35 -16.32 22.33
N PRO A 820 26.50 -15.35 23.26
CA PRO A 820 27.73 -15.17 24.01
C PRO A 820 28.05 -16.36 24.94
N ASP A 821 27.02 -17.07 25.41
CA ASP A 821 27.12 -18.18 26.37
C ASP A 821 27.34 -19.52 25.67
N THR A 822 26.49 -19.87 24.71
CA THR A 822 26.56 -21.18 24.03
C THR A 822 27.53 -21.21 22.86
N LYS A 823 27.94 -20.03 22.36
CA LYS A 823 28.73 -19.83 21.14
C LYS A 823 28.05 -20.31 19.85
N ASP A 824 26.77 -20.67 19.90
CA ASP A 824 25.99 -21.02 18.72
C ASP A 824 25.70 -19.77 17.88
N TYR A 825 25.76 -19.92 16.56
CA TYR A 825 25.36 -18.88 15.62
C TYR A 825 23.83 -18.81 15.52
N ILE A 826 23.35 -17.59 15.32
CA ILE A 826 21.93 -17.24 15.32
C ILE A 826 21.63 -16.51 14.01
N MET A 827 20.61 -16.95 13.29
CA MET A 827 20.09 -16.21 12.14
C MET A 827 19.05 -15.20 12.60
N ILE A 828 19.15 -13.98 12.08
CA ILE A 828 18.22 -12.88 12.39
C ILE A 828 17.27 -12.72 11.19
N LEU A 829 16.03 -13.17 11.37
CA LEU A 829 15.04 -13.29 10.30
C LEU A 829 13.87 -12.32 10.50
N ASN A 830 13.14 -12.04 9.42
CA ASN A 830 11.86 -11.34 9.52
C ASN A 830 10.87 -12.10 10.41
N TYR A 831 10.17 -11.38 11.28
CA TYR A 831 9.17 -11.96 12.17
C TYR A 831 7.80 -11.97 11.49
N ALA A 832 7.30 -13.15 11.16
CA ALA A 832 5.95 -13.37 10.65
C ALA A 832 4.95 -13.47 11.82
N ASN A 833 4.11 -12.45 12.00
CA ASN A 833 3.27 -12.29 13.20
C ASN A 833 2.13 -13.31 13.35
N ASN A 834 1.78 -14.08 12.30
CA ASN A 834 0.75 -15.11 12.34
C ASN A 834 1.30 -16.55 12.30
N GLY A 835 2.63 -16.72 12.32
CA GLY A 835 3.27 -18.03 12.30
C GLY A 835 3.05 -18.76 10.97
N ASN A 836 3.06 -20.10 10.98
CA ASN A 836 2.84 -20.89 9.77
C ASN A 836 1.34 -21.03 9.41
N ILE A 837 1.06 -21.34 8.14
CA ILE A 837 -0.33 -21.47 7.65
C ILE A 837 -1.06 -22.72 8.16
N ASN A 838 -0.40 -23.60 8.93
CA ASN A 838 -1.09 -24.67 9.67
C ASN A 838 -1.94 -24.12 10.82
N ASN A 839 -1.64 -22.90 11.30
CA ASN A 839 -2.23 -22.36 12.52
C ASN A 839 -3.72 -22.00 12.35
N TYR A 840 -4.45 -22.07 13.46
CA TYR A 840 -5.90 -21.88 13.57
C TYR A 840 -6.38 -20.51 13.08
N SER A 841 -5.55 -19.47 13.17
CA SER A 841 -5.89 -18.12 12.67
C SER A 841 -6.11 -18.08 11.16
N TYR A 842 -5.37 -18.88 10.38
CA TYR A 842 -5.58 -18.99 8.95
C TYR A 842 -6.88 -19.74 8.62
N ILE A 843 -7.14 -20.81 9.38
CA ILE A 843 -8.32 -21.68 9.19
C ILE A 843 -9.63 -20.88 9.37
N ASN A 844 -9.63 -19.89 10.28
CA ASN A 844 -10.83 -19.12 10.62
C ASN A 844 -11.15 -17.94 9.70
N ILE A 845 -10.20 -17.47 8.87
CA ILE A 845 -10.47 -16.38 7.91
C ILE A 845 -11.16 -16.96 6.67
N GLU A 846 -12.33 -16.42 6.29
CA GLU A 846 -12.97 -16.80 5.02
C GLU A 846 -12.31 -16.09 3.85
N TRP A 847 -11.31 -16.75 3.29
CA TRP A 847 -10.71 -16.35 2.02
C TRP A 847 -11.63 -16.74 0.86
N TYR A 848 -12.01 -15.75 0.05
CA TYR A 848 -12.62 -16.01 -1.26
C TYR A 848 -11.58 -16.67 -2.16
N TRP A 849 -12.04 -17.20 -3.29
CA TRP A 849 -11.15 -17.83 -4.25
C TRP A 849 -10.02 -16.92 -4.74
N PHE A 850 -10.26 -15.61 -4.90
CA PHE A 850 -9.23 -14.71 -5.39
C PHE A 850 -8.06 -14.55 -4.40
N GLU A 851 -8.31 -14.49 -3.08
CA GLU A 851 -7.21 -14.44 -2.12
C GLU A 851 -6.47 -15.77 -2.04
N ARG A 852 -7.19 -16.90 -2.12
CA ARG A 852 -6.55 -18.22 -2.20
C ARG A 852 -5.60 -18.33 -3.39
N LEU A 853 -5.98 -17.76 -4.53
CA LEU A 853 -5.12 -17.67 -5.70
C LEU A 853 -3.93 -16.74 -5.48
N TRP A 854 -4.10 -15.58 -4.85
CA TRP A 854 -2.98 -14.71 -4.48
C TRP A 854 -2.01 -15.39 -3.52
N MET A 855 -2.52 -16.15 -2.54
CA MET A 855 -1.64 -16.93 -1.67
C MET A 855 -0.80 -17.94 -2.46
N LEU A 856 -1.44 -18.70 -3.35
CA LEU A 856 -0.74 -19.68 -4.17
C LEU A 856 0.24 -19.02 -5.12
N ARG A 857 -0.10 -17.84 -5.64
CA ARG A 857 0.80 -17.00 -6.45
C ARG A 857 2.04 -16.66 -5.65
N ASP A 858 1.89 -16.13 -4.44
CA ASP A 858 3.02 -15.75 -3.60
C ASP A 858 3.89 -16.98 -3.24
N ILE A 859 3.26 -18.12 -2.92
CA ILE A 859 3.96 -19.38 -2.65
C ILE A 859 4.72 -19.90 -3.88
N ILE A 860 4.11 -19.89 -5.08
CA ILE A 860 4.77 -20.39 -6.29
C ILE A 860 5.84 -19.44 -6.81
N GLU A 861 5.69 -18.11 -6.62
CA GLU A 861 6.74 -17.15 -6.96
C GLU A 861 8.02 -17.40 -6.15
N GLY A 862 7.87 -17.65 -4.85
CA GLY A 862 8.99 -18.06 -4.00
C GLY A 862 9.62 -19.38 -4.46
N LEU A 863 8.81 -20.39 -4.77
CA LEU A 863 9.33 -21.68 -5.24
C LEU A 863 10.01 -21.57 -6.62
N LYS A 864 9.44 -20.78 -7.53
CA LYS A 864 10.01 -20.47 -8.85
C LYS A 864 11.39 -19.81 -8.71
N LYS A 865 11.56 -18.93 -7.72
CA LYS A 865 12.85 -18.31 -7.41
C LYS A 865 13.87 -19.34 -6.92
N ILE A 866 13.48 -20.24 -6.02
CA ILE A 866 14.33 -21.34 -5.54
C ILE A 866 14.75 -22.24 -6.72
N HIS A 867 13.79 -22.67 -7.54
CA HIS A 867 14.06 -23.53 -8.71
C HIS A 867 14.91 -22.84 -9.77
N GLY A 868 14.71 -21.54 -10.00
CA GLY A 868 15.52 -20.73 -10.92
C GLY A 868 16.99 -20.62 -10.52
N ASN A 869 17.31 -20.82 -9.24
CA ASN A 869 18.68 -20.91 -8.74
C ASN A 869 19.24 -22.35 -8.79
N ASN A 870 18.58 -23.29 -9.48
CA ASN A 870 18.89 -24.73 -9.50
C ASN A 870 18.84 -25.40 -8.12
N MET A 871 18.01 -24.87 -7.22
CA MET A 871 17.82 -25.41 -5.87
C MET A 871 16.52 -26.21 -5.75
N ILE A 872 16.47 -27.09 -4.76
CA ILE A 872 15.29 -27.88 -4.36
C ILE A 872 15.07 -27.65 -2.87
N HIS A 873 13.84 -27.31 -2.45
CA HIS A 873 13.50 -27.05 -1.06
C HIS A 873 13.48 -28.35 -0.21
N ARG A 874 12.98 -29.46 -0.76
CA ARG A 874 12.96 -30.84 -0.20
C ARG A 874 12.08 -31.09 1.01
N ASP A 875 11.75 -30.06 1.77
CA ASP A 875 10.80 -30.13 2.89
C ASP A 875 9.66 -29.11 2.73
N PHE A 876 9.12 -29.04 1.53
CA PHE A 876 8.15 -28.03 1.17
C PHE A 876 6.75 -28.42 1.64
N HIS A 877 6.22 -27.72 2.64
CA HIS A 877 4.89 -28.02 3.19
C HIS A 877 4.30 -26.79 3.88
N THR A 878 3.02 -26.89 4.24
CA THR A 878 2.23 -25.85 4.92
C THR A 878 2.85 -25.37 6.24
N GLY A 879 3.52 -26.24 7.00
CA GLY A 879 4.27 -25.86 8.20
C GLY A 879 5.51 -24.96 7.98
N ASN A 880 6.03 -24.92 6.75
CA ASN A 880 7.20 -24.12 6.35
C ASN A 880 6.82 -22.89 5.53
N ILE A 881 5.52 -22.60 5.41
CA ILE A 881 5.00 -21.37 4.79
C ILE A 881 4.50 -20.48 5.93
N LEU A 882 5.13 -19.32 6.11
CA LEU A 882 4.80 -18.34 7.14
C LEU A 882 3.88 -17.25 6.60
N LEU A 883 2.97 -16.80 7.46
CA LEU A 883 1.98 -15.77 7.20
C LEU A 883 2.24 -14.55 8.08
N SER A 884 2.20 -13.37 7.47
CA SER A 884 2.17 -12.10 8.16
C SER A 884 0.91 -11.33 7.75
N LEU A 885 0.08 -10.93 8.72
CA LEU A 885 -1.12 -10.10 8.45
C LEU A 885 -0.90 -8.68 8.93
N ASP A 886 -1.19 -7.70 8.06
CA ASP A 886 -1.29 -6.29 8.45
C ASP A 886 -2.76 -5.90 8.63
N PHE A 887 -3.16 -5.74 9.89
CA PHE A 887 -4.52 -5.33 10.25
C PHE A 887 -4.78 -3.82 10.06
N ASN A 888 -3.78 -3.04 9.64
CA ASN A 888 -3.97 -1.63 9.29
C ASN A 888 -4.29 -1.41 7.81
N SER A 889 -4.16 -2.46 7.00
CA SER A 889 -4.34 -2.45 5.55
C SER A 889 -5.32 -3.55 5.15
N TYR A 890 -6.39 -3.19 4.44
CA TYR A 890 -7.44 -4.13 4.04
C TYR A 890 -7.61 -4.17 2.53
N GLY A 891 -7.75 -5.38 1.98
CA GLY A 891 -8.13 -5.60 0.59
C GLY A 891 -9.60 -5.26 0.32
N LYS A 892 -10.04 -5.27 -0.95
CA LYS A 892 -11.44 -4.93 -1.29
C LYS A 892 -12.47 -5.92 -0.71
N SER A 893 -12.06 -7.13 -0.32
CA SER A 893 -12.90 -8.10 0.40
C SER A 893 -13.11 -7.76 1.87
N GLY A 894 -12.36 -6.82 2.43
CA GLY A 894 -12.32 -6.56 3.86
C GLY A 894 -11.39 -7.49 4.64
N ASN A 895 -10.69 -8.42 3.97
CA ASN A 895 -9.63 -9.22 4.58
C ASN A 895 -8.35 -8.39 4.76
N PRO A 896 -7.57 -8.59 5.85
CA PRO A 896 -6.30 -7.91 6.06
C PRO A 896 -5.32 -8.26 4.94
N SER A 897 -4.43 -7.34 4.58
CA SER A 897 -3.36 -7.67 3.64
C SER A 897 -2.43 -8.71 4.25
N SER A 898 -2.07 -9.71 3.46
CA SER A 898 -1.23 -10.83 3.87
C SER A 898 0.05 -10.87 3.07
N ASP A 899 1.18 -11.04 3.76
CA ASP A 899 2.44 -11.43 3.14
C ASP A 899 2.74 -12.89 3.49
N LEU A 900 3.15 -13.67 2.48
CA LEU A 900 3.54 -15.07 2.63
C LEU A 900 5.01 -15.28 2.31
N TYR A 901 5.65 -16.12 3.12
CA TYR A 901 7.06 -16.42 3.02
C TYR A 901 7.31 -17.91 3.10
N ILE A 902 8.04 -18.45 2.12
CA ILE A 902 8.68 -19.76 2.25
C ILE A 902 9.80 -19.64 3.28
N SER A 903 9.84 -20.57 4.22
CA SER A 903 10.80 -20.59 5.33
C SER A 903 11.44 -21.97 5.47
N ASP A 904 12.40 -22.06 6.40
CA ASP A 904 13.16 -23.27 6.72
C ASP A 904 13.98 -23.88 5.56
N MET A 905 15.08 -23.19 5.22
CA MET A 905 15.99 -23.60 4.14
C MET A 905 17.00 -24.68 4.54
N GLY A 906 16.86 -25.32 5.71
CA GLY A 906 17.87 -26.23 6.26
C GLY A 906 18.09 -27.54 5.49
N LEU A 907 17.13 -27.94 4.66
CA LEU A 907 17.23 -29.08 3.73
C LEU A 907 17.35 -28.65 2.26
N CYS A 908 17.27 -27.34 2.00
CA CYS A 908 17.40 -26.77 0.67
C CYS A 908 18.80 -27.05 0.12
N GLY A 909 18.90 -27.44 -1.15
CA GLY A 909 20.19 -27.78 -1.75
C GLY A 909 20.15 -27.95 -3.26
N GLU A 910 21.33 -27.96 -3.87
CA GLU A 910 21.53 -28.19 -5.31
C GLU A 910 21.05 -29.58 -5.74
N VAL A 911 20.64 -29.69 -7.02
CA VAL A 911 20.30 -30.96 -7.64
C VAL A 911 21.48 -31.93 -7.57
N GLY A 912 21.27 -33.12 -6.98
CA GLY A 912 22.26 -34.21 -6.94
C GLY A 912 23.32 -34.16 -5.81
N ASN A 913 23.27 -33.18 -4.91
CA ASN A 913 24.35 -32.90 -3.93
C ASN A 913 24.06 -33.38 -2.48
N VAL A 914 23.48 -34.58 -2.26
CA VAL A 914 23.04 -35.06 -0.92
C VAL A 914 23.38 -36.50 -0.62
N ASP A 915 23.56 -36.81 0.66
CA ASP A 915 23.47 -38.15 1.24
C ASP A 915 22.08 -38.77 0.96
N GLU A 916 21.99 -39.51 -0.15
CA GLU A 916 20.77 -40.19 -0.65
C GLU A 916 20.19 -41.22 0.34
N THR A 917 20.86 -41.47 1.46
CA THR A 917 20.49 -42.53 2.41
C THR A 917 19.39 -42.13 3.40
N LYS A 918 19.08 -40.84 3.59
CA LYS A 918 18.09 -40.37 4.58
C LYS A 918 17.00 -39.52 3.95
N ILE A 919 15.76 -39.97 4.10
CA ILE A 919 14.55 -39.27 3.66
C ILE A 919 13.98 -38.53 4.86
N TYR A 920 13.92 -37.20 4.77
CA TYR A 920 13.27 -36.33 5.75
C TYR A 920 12.07 -35.65 5.12
N GLY A 921 11.04 -35.41 5.93
CA GLY A 921 9.94 -34.53 5.56
C GLY A 921 8.62 -34.91 6.22
N VAL A 922 7.54 -34.30 5.74
CA VAL A 922 6.17 -34.60 6.15
C VAL A 922 5.56 -35.56 5.13
N MET A 923 5.37 -36.83 5.51
CA MET A 923 5.03 -37.95 4.60
C MET A 923 3.96 -37.63 3.53
N PRO A 924 2.78 -37.04 3.86
CA PRO A 924 1.80 -36.61 2.86
C PRO A 924 2.29 -35.68 1.75
N TYR A 925 3.32 -34.88 2.01
CA TYR A 925 3.92 -33.92 1.07
C TYR A 925 5.12 -34.51 0.32
N VAL A 926 5.67 -35.64 0.77
CA VAL A 926 6.84 -36.25 0.12
C VAL A 926 6.44 -37.02 -1.13
N ALA A 927 7.10 -36.73 -2.25
CA ALA A 927 6.76 -37.29 -3.55
C ALA A 927 6.95 -38.82 -3.62
N PRO A 928 6.14 -39.56 -4.41
CA PRO A 928 6.20 -41.00 -4.54
C PRO A 928 7.59 -41.56 -4.88
N GLU A 929 8.31 -40.90 -5.78
CA GLU A 929 9.65 -41.32 -6.19
C GLU A 929 10.68 -41.16 -5.06
N VAL A 930 10.53 -40.12 -4.23
CA VAL A 930 11.38 -39.89 -3.06
C VAL A 930 11.11 -40.92 -1.97
N LEU A 931 9.84 -41.26 -1.72
CA LEU A 931 9.48 -42.35 -0.79
C LEU A 931 10.06 -43.70 -1.24
N LYS A 932 10.21 -43.92 -2.55
CA LYS A 932 10.91 -45.06 -3.15
C LYS A 932 12.44 -44.93 -3.14
N SER A 933 12.99 -43.97 -2.40
CA SER A 933 14.43 -43.70 -2.29
C SER A 933 15.10 -43.28 -3.59
N LYS A 934 14.36 -42.72 -4.56
CA LYS A 934 14.95 -42.05 -5.73
C LYS A 934 15.38 -40.62 -5.34
N PRO A 935 16.36 -40.02 -6.04
CA PRO A 935 16.85 -38.68 -5.71
C PRO A 935 15.75 -37.62 -5.74
N TYR A 936 15.88 -36.61 -4.87
CA TYR A 936 15.02 -35.43 -4.91
C TYR A 936 15.26 -34.66 -6.22
N THR A 937 14.16 -34.23 -6.83
CA THR A 937 14.15 -33.36 -8.02
C THR A 937 13.28 -32.14 -7.75
N GLN A 938 13.37 -31.11 -8.60
CA GLN A 938 12.45 -29.97 -8.54
C GLN A 938 10.98 -30.41 -8.69
N ALA A 939 10.72 -31.47 -9.46
CA ALA A 939 9.39 -32.06 -9.60
C ALA A 939 8.84 -32.65 -8.28
N ALA A 940 9.69 -32.98 -7.30
CA ALA A 940 9.25 -33.40 -5.97
C ALA A 940 8.71 -32.24 -5.14
N ASP A 941 9.29 -31.03 -5.27
CA ASP A 941 8.71 -29.83 -4.67
C ASP A 941 7.37 -29.46 -5.35
N ILE A 942 7.23 -29.69 -6.66
CA ILE A 942 5.95 -29.48 -7.37
C ILE A 942 4.86 -30.45 -6.89
N TYR A 943 5.21 -31.71 -6.61
CA TYR A 943 4.30 -32.64 -5.93
C TYR A 943 3.83 -32.08 -4.59
N SER A 944 4.78 -31.57 -3.80
CA SER A 944 4.51 -30.95 -2.51
C SER A 944 3.60 -29.73 -2.65
N PHE A 945 3.82 -28.91 -3.68
CA PHE A 945 2.95 -27.78 -4.04
C PHE A 945 1.52 -28.24 -4.38
N GLY A 946 1.35 -29.37 -5.09
CA GLY A 946 0.03 -29.97 -5.32
C GLY A 946 -0.71 -30.31 -4.02
N MET A 947 0.01 -30.79 -2.99
CA MET A 947 -0.57 -31.03 -1.66
C MET A 947 -0.87 -29.73 -0.90
N ILE A 948 -0.09 -28.66 -1.12
CA ILE A 948 -0.39 -27.32 -0.61
C ILE A 948 -1.63 -26.75 -1.30
N MET A 949 -1.80 -26.95 -2.62
CA MET A 949 -3.03 -26.59 -3.33
C MET A 949 -4.25 -27.31 -2.76
N TYR A 950 -4.13 -28.60 -2.40
CA TYR A 950 -5.20 -29.31 -1.70
C TYR A 950 -5.54 -28.65 -0.36
N PHE A 951 -4.54 -28.28 0.43
CA PHE A 951 -4.74 -27.58 1.70
C PHE A 951 -5.40 -26.21 1.51
N VAL A 952 -4.93 -25.39 0.56
CA VAL A 952 -5.52 -24.07 0.28
C VAL A 952 -6.96 -24.19 -0.20
N ALA A 953 -7.29 -25.23 -0.99
CA ALA A 953 -8.64 -25.47 -1.48
C ALA A 953 -9.60 -25.97 -0.40
N THR A 954 -9.14 -26.82 0.52
CA THR A 954 -10.04 -27.53 1.46
C THR A 954 -9.92 -27.06 2.91
N LYS A 955 -8.85 -26.35 3.24
CA LYS A 955 -8.34 -26.09 4.60
C LYS A 955 -8.07 -27.36 5.41
N LYS A 956 -7.95 -28.52 4.75
CA LYS A 956 -7.69 -29.82 5.38
C LYS A 956 -6.27 -30.26 5.09
N GLN A 957 -5.62 -30.83 6.08
CA GLN A 957 -4.33 -31.47 5.86
C GLN A 957 -4.50 -32.74 5.00
N PRO A 958 -3.59 -32.99 4.04
CA PRO A 958 -3.64 -34.19 3.20
C PRO A 958 -3.50 -35.44 4.07
N PHE A 959 -4.39 -36.43 3.87
CA PHE A 959 -4.43 -37.69 4.62
C PHE A 959 -4.58 -37.52 6.15
N ALA A 960 -5.33 -36.51 6.60
CA ALA A 960 -5.58 -36.28 8.04
C ALA A 960 -6.29 -37.43 8.75
N ASN A 961 -7.03 -38.24 8.01
CA ASN A 961 -7.92 -39.27 8.52
C ASN A 961 -7.28 -40.66 8.67
N CYS A 962 -5.99 -40.83 8.39
CA CYS A 962 -5.27 -42.10 8.56
C CYS A 962 -3.91 -41.94 9.25
N ALA A 963 -3.35 -43.06 9.70
CA ALA A 963 -2.01 -43.11 10.26
C ALA A 963 -0.96 -42.80 9.19
N HIS A 964 0.11 -42.08 9.58
CA HIS A 964 1.26 -41.84 8.72
C HIS A 964 2.31 -42.93 8.98
N ASP A 965 2.05 -44.11 8.44
CA ASP A 965 2.85 -45.32 8.58
C ASP A 965 3.31 -45.85 7.21
N ASN A 966 3.86 -47.07 7.18
CA ASN A 966 4.29 -47.73 5.95
C ASN A 966 3.13 -48.00 4.97
N ILE A 967 1.90 -48.20 5.47
CA ILE A 967 0.71 -48.42 4.63
C ILE A 967 0.38 -47.13 3.87
N LEU A 968 0.41 -45.98 4.54
CA LEU A 968 0.20 -44.70 3.84
C LEU A 968 1.30 -44.43 2.81
N ALA A 969 2.56 -44.69 3.14
CA ALA A 969 3.66 -44.52 2.19
C ALA A 969 3.47 -45.38 0.93
N LEU A 970 3.10 -46.67 1.09
CA LEU A 970 2.76 -47.56 -0.02
C LEU A 970 1.57 -47.03 -0.84
N ASN A 971 0.51 -46.58 -0.18
CA ASN A 971 -0.68 -46.04 -0.84
C ASN A 971 -0.35 -44.80 -1.68
N ILE A 972 0.48 -43.88 -1.18
CA ILE A 972 0.95 -42.70 -1.93
C ILE A 972 1.73 -43.15 -3.18
N CYS A 973 2.63 -44.13 -3.02
CA CYS A 973 3.42 -44.72 -4.10
C CYS A 973 2.59 -45.47 -5.14
N ASN A 974 1.39 -45.93 -4.79
CA ASN A 974 0.41 -46.58 -5.68
C ASN A 974 -0.57 -45.59 -6.32
N GLY A 975 -0.39 -44.28 -6.10
CA GLY A 975 -1.20 -43.24 -6.74
C GLY A 975 -2.41 -42.79 -5.92
N ASN A 976 -2.59 -43.23 -4.68
CA ASN A 976 -3.69 -42.73 -3.85
C ASN A 976 -3.48 -41.24 -3.54
N ARG A 977 -4.57 -40.45 -3.62
CA ARG A 977 -4.60 -39.00 -3.35
C ARG A 977 -5.77 -38.65 -2.40
N PRO A 978 -5.70 -37.52 -1.67
CA PRO A 978 -6.81 -37.05 -0.85
C PRO A 978 -8.06 -36.78 -1.68
N LYS A 979 -9.24 -37.10 -1.12
CA LYS A 979 -10.52 -36.84 -1.80
C LYS A 979 -10.88 -35.35 -1.71
N ILE A 980 -11.41 -34.80 -2.80
CA ILE A 980 -11.89 -33.42 -2.90
C ILE A 980 -13.36 -33.39 -3.34
N ASN A 981 -14.12 -32.40 -2.86
CA ASN A 981 -15.47 -32.14 -3.36
C ASN A 981 -15.37 -31.26 -4.60
N GLU A 982 -15.60 -31.83 -5.78
CA GLU A 982 -15.47 -31.11 -7.06
C GLU A 982 -16.41 -29.91 -7.19
N ASN A 983 -17.48 -29.83 -6.39
CA ASN A 983 -18.36 -28.65 -6.39
C ASN A 983 -17.78 -27.46 -5.59
N GLU A 984 -16.85 -27.70 -4.67
CA GLU A 984 -16.22 -26.65 -3.85
C GLU A 984 -15.04 -25.99 -4.56
N VAL A 985 -14.52 -26.63 -5.61
CA VAL A 985 -13.23 -26.30 -6.22
C VAL A 985 -13.37 -26.22 -7.74
N PRO A 986 -12.91 -25.13 -8.38
CA PRO A 986 -12.98 -24.94 -9.82
C PRO A 986 -12.27 -26.08 -10.58
N LYS A 987 -12.84 -26.52 -11.70
CA LYS A 987 -12.29 -27.63 -12.48
C LYS A 987 -10.86 -27.35 -12.97
N CYS A 988 -10.60 -26.16 -13.51
CA CYS A 988 -9.26 -25.73 -13.93
C CYS A 988 -8.22 -25.77 -12.78
N TYR A 989 -8.65 -25.50 -11.54
CA TYR A 989 -7.80 -25.62 -10.37
C TYR A 989 -7.50 -27.07 -10.03
N VAL A 990 -8.52 -27.94 -10.07
CA VAL A 990 -8.35 -29.39 -9.86
C VAL A 990 -7.41 -29.98 -10.90
N ASP A 991 -7.58 -29.62 -12.18
CA ASP A 991 -6.74 -30.13 -13.27
C ASP A 991 -5.26 -29.74 -13.08
N LEU A 992 -4.98 -28.50 -12.67
CA LEU A 992 -3.61 -28.07 -12.35
C LEU A 992 -3.06 -28.81 -11.13
N MET A 993 -3.83 -28.90 -10.05
CA MET A 993 -3.45 -29.64 -8.84
C MET A 993 -3.14 -31.11 -9.16
N GLU A 994 -3.92 -31.72 -10.05
CA GLU A 994 -3.74 -33.10 -10.48
C GLU A 994 -2.48 -33.33 -11.30
N ARG A 995 -2.12 -32.38 -12.15
CA ARG A 995 -0.84 -32.38 -12.86
C ARG A 995 0.33 -32.20 -11.90
N CYS A 996 0.21 -31.35 -10.89
CA CYS A 996 1.27 -31.13 -9.90
C CYS A 996 1.60 -32.38 -9.10
N TRP A 997 0.61 -33.20 -8.73
CA TRP A 997 0.83 -34.43 -7.93
C TRP A 997 0.83 -35.73 -8.74
N ASP A 998 1.09 -35.68 -10.06
CA ASP A 998 1.16 -36.85 -10.94
C ASP A 998 2.17 -37.88 -10.40
N LEU A 999 1.89 -39.17 -10.59
CA LEU A 999 2.78 -40.24 -10.14
C LEU A 999 4.13 -40.20 -10.87
N ASN A 1000 4.13 -39.86 -12.16
CA ASN A 1000 5.33 -39.70 -12.96
C ASN A 1000 5.85 -38.26 -12.81
N PRO A 1001 7.06 -38.04 -12.26
CA PRO A 1001 7.62 -36.70 -12.09
C PRO A 1001 7.78 -35.94 -13.41
N ASN A 1002 7.96 -36.62 -14.54
CA ASN A 1002 8.12 -35.99 -15.86
C ASN A 1002 6.82 -35.38 -16.41
N ASN A 1003 5.66 -35.79 -15.89
CA ASN A 1003 4.37 -35.22 -16.28
C ASN A 1003 4.04 -33.95 -15.49
N ARG A 1004 4.76 -33.69 -14.39
CA ARG A 1004 4.50 -32.55 -13.52
C ARG A 1004 4.99 -31.26 -14.20
N PRO A 1005 4.21 -30.16 -14.12
CA PRO A 1005 4.62 -28.88 -14.68
C PRO A 1005 5.84 -28.31 -13.94
N SER A 1006 6.57 -27.41 -14.59
CA SER A 1006 7.63 -26.64 -13.91
C SER A 1006 7.04 -25.55 -12.99
N ALA A 1007 7.81 -25.04 -12.03
CA ALA A 1007 7.35 -23.92 -11.19
C ALA A 1007 6.99 -22.67 -12.01
N ILE A 1008 7.69 -22.44 -13.14
CA ILE A 1008 7.40 -21.34 -14.07
C ILE A 1008 6.01 -21.54 -14.68
N GLU A 1009 5.72 -22.73 -15.20
CA GLU A 1009 4.43 -23.04 -15.82
C GLU A 1009 3.27 -22.95 -14.80
N VAL A 1010 3.48 -23.45 -13.58
CA VAL A 1010 2.48 -23.34 -12.50
C VAL A 1010 2.22 -21.88 -12.14
N SER A 1011 3.27 -21.06 -12.06
CA SER A 1011 3.17 -19.61 -11.82
C SER A 1011 2.35 -18.90 -12.89
N GLU A 1012 2.61 -19.16 -14.17
CA GLU A 1012 1.86 -18.60 -15.31
C GLU A 1012 0.38 -19.00 -15.28
N LEU A 1013 0.07 -20.26 -14.95
CA LEU A 1013 -1.30 -20.74 -14.85
C LEU A 1013 -2.05 -20.14 -13.66
N ILE A 1014 -1.41 -20.00 -12.50
CA ILE A 1014 -2.00 -19.33 -11.34
C ILE A 1014 -2.22 -17.84 -11.63
N GLU A 1015 -1.31 -17.17 -12.32
CA GLU A 1015 -1.46 -15.79 -12.73
C GLU A 1015 -2.64 -15.62 -13.72
N LEU A 1016 -2.81 -16.55 -14.65
CA LEU A 1016 -4.00 -16.61 -15.51
C LEU A 1016 -5.30 -16.74 -14.70
N PHE A 1017 -5.30 -17.57 -13.65
CA PHE A 1017 -6.45 -17.69 -12.74
C PHE A 1017 -6.70 -16.39 -11.95
N CYS A 1018 -5.65 -15.74 -11.46
CA CYS A 1018 -5.75 -14.44 -10.76
C CYS A 1018 -6.34 -13.36 -11.66
N ASN A 1019 -5.83 -13.25 -12.89
CA ASN A 1019 -6.28 -12.24 -13.86
C ASN A 1019 -7.74 -12.46 -14.28
N SER A 1020 -8.15 -13.72 -14.45
CA SER A 1020 -9.53 -14.05 -14.85
C SER A 1020 -10.54 -13.89 -13.71
N SER A 1021 -10.14 -14.14 -12.46
CA SER A 1021 -11.04 -14.10 -11.29
C SER A 1021 -11.31 -12.70 -10.73
N TYR A 1022 -10.39 -11.74 -10.88
CA TYR A 1022 -10.48 -10.46 -10.16
C TYR A 1022 -10.33 -9.19 -11.02
N MET A 1023 -9.36 -9.09 -11.96
CA MET A 1023 -9.07 -7.77 -12.56
C MET A 1023 -8.22 -7.70 -13.86
N GLY A 1024 -8.17 -8.73 -14.72
CA GLY A 1024 -7.40 -8.67 -15.98
C GLY A 1024 -8.11 -7.92 -17.13
N ALA A 1025 -7.34 -7.23 -17.98
CA ALA A 1025 -7.80 -6.71 -19.27
C ALA A 1025 -8.07 -7.84 -20.29
N ASN A 1026 -7.44 -9.01 -20.08
CA ASN A 1026 -7.62 -10.25 -20.83
C ASN A 1026 -8.24 -11.31 -19.91
N LYS A 1027 -9.57 -11.37 -19.83
CA LYS A 1027 -10.28 -12.36 -19.01
C LYS A 1027 -10.63 -13.59 -19.83
N ASP A 1028 -10.29 -14.77 -19.32
CA ASP A 1028 -10.89 -16.01 -19.79
C ASP A 1028 -12.26 -16.20 -19.11
N LYS A 1029 -13.33 -16.15 -19.92
CA LYS A 1029 -14.71 -16.22 -19.43
C LYS A 1029 -15.06 -17.58 -18.83
N GLU A 1030 -14.44 -18.65 -19.31
CA GLU A 1030 -14.72 -20.00 -18.83
C GLU A 1030 -14.07 -20.22 -17.46
N ILE A 1031 -12.81 -19.78 -17.30
CA ILE A 1031 -12.12 -19.79 -16.00
C ILE A 1031 -12.90 -18.92 -14.98
N GLU A 1032 -13.26 -17.70 -15.35
CA GLU A 1032 -14.04 -16.80 -14.47
C GLU A 1032 -15.34 -17.44 -13.99
N LYS A 1033 -16.06 -18.14 -14.89
CA LYS A 1033 -17.31 -18.84 -14.57
C LYS A 1033 -17.08 -19.94 -13.53
N GLN A 1034 -16.08 -20.81 -13.73
CA GLN A 1034 -15.78 -21.90 -12.79
C GLN A 1034 -15.45 -21.40 -11.38
N PHE A 1035 -14.66 -20.32 -11.28
CA PHE A 1035 -14.33 -19.71 -9.98
C PHE A 1035 -15.56 -19.10 -9.30
N LYS A 1036 -16.47 -18.46 -10.06
CA LYS A 1036 -17.72 -17.93 -9.51
C LYS A 1036 -18.65 -19.03 -9.01
N GLU A 1037 -18.84 -20.09 -9.77
CA GLU A 1037 -19.71 -21.22 -9.39
C GLU A 1037 -19.22 -21.92 -8.12
N ALA A 1038 -17.91 -22.18 -8.02
CA ALA A 1038 -17.31 -22.75 -6.83
C ALA A 1038 -17.43 -21.82 -5.61
N GLU A 1039 -17.30 -20.51 -5.80
CA GLU A 1039 -17.48 -19.50 -4.75
C GLU A 1039 -18.93 -19.46 -4.25
N GLU A 1040 -19.90 -19.47 -5.16
CA GLU A 1040 -21.33 -19.52 -4.83
C GLU A 1040 -21.70 -20.81 -4.07
N TYR A 1041 -21.17 -21.96 -4.51
CA TYR A 1041 -21.38 -23.23 -3.81
C TYR A 1041 -20.83 -23.20 -2.39
N ARG A 1042 -19.62 -22.68 -2.19
CA ARG A 1042 -18.99 -22.55 -0.87
C ARG A 1042 -19.79 -21.66 0.05
N LYS A 1043 -20.27 -20.51 -0.45
CA LYS A 1043 -21.15 -19.59 0.30
C LYS A 1043 -22.47 -20.25 0.71
N ALA A 1044 -23.07 -21.05 -0.19
CA ALA A 1044 -24.33 -21.73 0.09
C ALA A 1044 -24.18 -22.86 1.13
N ASN A 1045 -23.02 -23.53 1.19
CA ASN A 1045 -22.77 -24.71 2.02
C ASN A 1045 -21.84 -24.46 3.21
N TYR A 1046 -21.66 -23.20 3.60
CA TYR A 1046 -20.70 -22.79 4.64
C TYR A 1046 -20.84 -23.57 5.97
N THR A 1047 -22.06 -23.69 6.51
CA THR A 1047 -22.33 -24.36 7.80
C THR A 1047 -22.13 -25.87 7.79
N SER A 1048 -22.29 -26.56 6.66
CA SER A 1048 -22.05 -28.01 6.55
C SER A 1048 -20.55 -28.31 6.37
N ILE A 1049 -19.83 -27.46 5.63
CA ILE A 1049 -18.38 -27.58 5.40
C ILE A 1049 -17.61 -27.34 6.69
N GLY A 1050 -17.95 -26.28 7.46
CA GLY A 1050 -17.29 -25.94 8.73
C GLY A 1050 -17.42 -27.01 9.81
N ASN A 1051 -18.56 -27.72 9.88
CA ASN A 1051 -18.76 -28.81 10.85
C ASN A 1051 -17.99 -30.10 10.49
N SER A 1052 -17.63 -30.31 9.21
CA SER A 1052 -16.83 -31.47 8.77
C SER A 1052 -15.33 -31.33 9.05
N GLN A 1053 -14.86 -30.13 9.43
CA GLN A 1053 -13.44 -29.79 9.55
C GLN A 1053 -12.85 -30.09 10.93
N LEU A 1054 -13.68 -30.37 11.95
CA LEU A 1054 -13.24 -30.49 13.36
C LEU A 1054 -13.06 -31.94 13.88
N THR A 1055 -13.35 -32.98 13.09
CA THR A 1055 -13.58 -34.32 13.68
C THR A 1055 -12.85 -35.51 13.03
N SER A 1056 -11.76 -35.33 12.26
CA SER A 1056 -11.08 -36.50 11.66
C SER A 1056 -9.55 -36.46 11.63
N HIS A 1057 -8.89 -35.92 12.66
CA HIS A 1057 -7.44 -36.11 12.78
C HIS A 1057 -7.14 -37.46 13.44
N HIS A 1058 -6.52 -38.36 12.69
CA HIS A 1058 -6.03 -39.61 13.23
C HIS A 1058 -4.87 -39.32 14.22
N PRO A 1059 -4.83 -39.94 15.42
CA PRO A 1059 -3.78 -39.66 16.41
C PRO A 1059 -2.33 -39.93 15.94
N GLN A 1060 -2.17 -40.75 14.90
CA GLN A 1060 -0.88 -41.08 14.29
C GLN A 1060 -0.65 -40.33 12.95
N ALA A 1061 -1.39 -39.25 12.69
CA ALA A 1061 -1.11 -38.32 11.60
C ALA A 1061 -0.15 -37.22 12.09
N TYR A 1062 1.01 -37.10 11.46
CA TYR A 1062 2.08 -36.18 11.88
C TYR A 1062 2.39 -35.17 10.77
N TYR A 1063 2.24 -33.88 11.07
CA TYR A 1063 2.49 -32.78 10.12
C TYR A 1063 3.74 -31.97 10.45
N THR A 1064 4.68 -32.62 11.12
CA THR A 1064 6.00 -32.09 11.48
C THR A 1064 7.06 -32.96 10.81
N SER A 1065 8.06 -32.33 10.21
CA SER A 1065 9.15 -33.01 9.51
C SER A 1065 9.87 -34.03 10.41
N ARG A 1066 10.11 -35.23 9.89
CA ARG A 1066 10.78 -36.34 10.60
C ARG A 1066 11.51 -37.27 9.63
N LEU A 1067 12.37 -38.14 10.18
CA LEU A 1067 13.01 -39.19 9.40
C LEU A 1067 11.98 -40.23 8.94
N LEU A 1068 11.85 -40.45 7.63
CA LEU A 1068 10.85 -41.33 7.04
C LEU A 1068 11.36 -42.72 6.68
N ASN A 1069 12.69 -42.95 6.66
CA ASN A 1069 13.29 -44.24 6.35
C ASN A 1069 12.66 -45.44 7.09
N PRO A 1070 12.28 -45.37 8.39
CA PRO A 1070 11.64 -46.49 9.07
C PRO A 1070 10.33 -46.97 8.43
N PHE A 1071 9.64 -46.10 7.67
CA PHE A 1071 8.36 -46.39 7.03
C PHE A 1071 8.50 -46.76 5.54
N THR A 1072 9.68 -46.55 4.94
CA THR A 1072 9.91 -46.73 3.49
C THR A 1072 10.82 -47.90 3.13
N ARG A 1073 11.36 -48.64 4.12
CA ARG A 1073 12.34 -49.72 3.90
C ARG A 1073 11.88 -50.79 2.91
N ASP A 1074 10.60 -51.10 2.90
CA ASP A 1074 10.04 -52.18 2.06
C ASP A 1074 9.63 -51.70 0.66
N LEU A 1075 9.73 -50.39 0.38
CA LEU A 1075 9.32 -49.80 -0.91
C LEU A 1075 10.42 -49.86 -1.98
N SER A 1076 11.70 -49.92 -1.58
CA SER A 1076 12.84 -49.92 -2.50
C SER A 1076 13.07 -51.24 -3.23
N ASN A 1077 12.45 -52.34 -2.77
CA ASN A 1077 12.64 -53.68 -3.33
C ASN A 1077 11.63 -54.05 -4.42
N ASN A 1078 10.65 -53.19 -4.72
CA ASN A 1078 9.54 -53.51 -5.63
C ASN A 1078 9.73 -52.99 -7.08
N ASP A 1079 10.93 -52.58 -7.48
CA ASP A 1079 11.26 -52.25 -8.88
C ASP A 1079 11.55 -53.51 -9.74
N THR A 1080 11.15 -54.72 -9.30
CA THR A 1080 11.14 -55.91 -10.17
C THR A 1080 9.80 -56.00 -10.92
N ASP A 1081 9.87 -55.90 -12.24
CA ASP A 1081 8.86 -56.33 -13.21
C ASP A 1081 8.41 -57.79 -12.99
N CYS A 1082 7.55 -58.04 -11.99
CA CYS A 1082 6.85 -59.31 -11.87
C CYS A 1082 5.60 -59.16 -10.99
N LEU A 1083 4.50 -58.70 -11.60
CA LEU A 1083 3.18 -58.67 -10.99
C LEU A 1083 2.30 -59.85 -11.42
N ASP A 1084 2.92 -61.01 -11.68
CA ASP A 1084 2.24 -62.25 -12.11
C ASP A 1084 2.52 -63.48 -11.23
N CYS A 1085 3.20 -63.36 -10.10
CA CYS A 1085 3.48 -64.52 -9.26
C CYS A 1085 3.30 -64.22 -7.77
N MET A 1086 2.05 -64.15 -7.31
CA MET A 1086 1.63 -64.66 -5.98
C MET A 1086 0.10 -64.61 -5.85
N ILE A 1087 -0.55 -65.55 -6.52
CA ILE A 1087 -1.80 -66.17 -6.04
C ILE A 1087 -1.43 -67.64 -5.82
N ASP A 1088 -1.35 -68.04 -4.55
CA ASP A 1088 -1.83 -69.32 -4.01
C ASP A 1088 -1.86 -69.25 -2.47
#